data_AF-A0A6A5UAY1-F1
#
_entry.id   AF-A0A6A5UAY1-F1
#
_cell.length_a   1.000
_cell.length_b   1.000
_cell.length_c   1.000
_cell.angle_alpha   90.00
_cell.angle_beta   90.00
_cell.angle_gamma   90.00
#
_symmetry.space_group_name_H-M   'P 1'
#
loop_
_entity.id
_entity.type
_entity.pdbx_description
1 polymer ?
#
loop_
_entity_poly.entity_id
_entity_poly.type
_entity_poly.pdbx_seq_one_letter_code
_entity_poly.pdbx_strand_id
1 'polypeptide(L)'
;MAFSSALSPHAADLSLISKRYSPYHPCQQYQHDSEPDSYYRQPPSRGPRPPTTIALKLQDPRIKCERNLGWSIDWAVAVIVDHLDSKNSPDAAAVLKNIRIRAANLEREGYAGEIPHRIFNKLDEVLFAGHLKHAVYLDLRNLGPDVSGSTHTQGWGPDAKIKRVSIILNGGILQEAQSKDIVAALIHHMIHAYFLIACGPQQEKEVAYGRLAHGLPFGKIMMTIKRLSAANKRPLTSLDFGHSIGEPRHFYDEYRYQRRTYQRYRGKEKWYCSHCTSSVEPLSTNEIEDWYNGVCKPLVDLPESLRTSTVKVFNDRRHHIEEVPRGEAEPSTSSNEFIFADGSVLVPASKIDNYFSIARAFEKAGGRYLEIHEDVARDTFERFLELLHTASYSPDPKHIVRTGNRGPPVIKAITGGSEPYILSDIKMYKMGALMNFAELKDIALERMYRHGVTHENPVALLKEIYDGNEPDQDVKTWVRKFLIRVPCGEGGDWMSIGAGMGRGPATEPSNLAKLESDILGFKASFLDLLEDSTALKYEVGQARRELLANNVYAPAALYPGGLAVAQVTRPLSPPAMSPYVHPMSLGGLGMGGLGRQMIGWISPGEAAERERLAERRAAAQVQAQAQAQVQAAVATAAANMVGAGEPFYDGFDDGPYWP
;
A
#
# COMPACT_ATOMS: atom_id res chain seq x y z
N MET A 1 -3.40 54.51 9.53
CA MET A 1 -4.00 55.50 10.45
C MET A 1 -4.49 54.73 11.67
N ALA A 2 -3.64 54.59 12.70
CA ALA A 2 -3.59 55.45 13.89
C ALA A 2 -4.91 55.37 14.71
N PHE A 3 -4.96 54.52 15.73
CA PHE A 3 -4.63 54.76 17.15
C PHE A 3 -5.75 55.48 17.92
N SER A 4 -6.29 54.81 18.95
CA SER A 4 -6.52 55.36 20.30
C SER A 4 -7.16 54.26 21.18
N SER A 5 -6.48 53.75 22.21
CA SER A 5 -6.50 54.25 23.60
C SER A 5 -7.61 53.54 24.41
N ALA A 6 -7.48 53.11 25.67
CA ALA A 6 -6.48 53.33 26.69
C ALA A 6 -6.80 52.42 27.92
N LEU A 7 -5.84 52.41 28.86
CA LEU A 7 -5.99 52.27 30.32
C LEU A 7 -5.90 50.88 30.98
N SER A 8 -4.85 50.80 31.79
CA SER A 8 -4.39 49.85 32.82
C SER A 8 -5.12 50.10 34.17
N PRO A 9 -4.66 49.68 35.36
CA PRO A 9 -4.21 48.40 35.94
C PRO A 9 -4.99 48.02 37.24
N HIS A 10 -4.71 46.85 37.84
CA HIS A 10 -4.69 46.50 39.29
C HIS A 10 -4.90 44.96 39.41
N ALA A 11 -3.92 44.15 39.84
CA ALA A 11 -3.36 43.95 41.18
C ALA A 11 -4.28 43.14 42.14
N ALA A 12 -3.70 42.07 42.70
CA ALA A 12 -4.23 41.10 43.70
C ALA A 12 -5.28 40.11 43.15
N ASP A 13 -5.36 38.84 43.55
CA ASP A 13 -4.99 38.26 44.83
C ASP A 13 -4.76 36.74 44.71
N LEU A 14 -3.79 36.23 45.45
CA LEU A 14 -3.63 34.82 45.76
C LEU A 14 -4.58 34.53 46.94
N SER A 15 -5.49 33.57 46.78
CA SER A 15 -5.67 32.43 47.72
C SER A 15 -7.11 31.92 47.85
N LEU A 16 -7.17 30.59 47.93
CA LEU A 16 -8.01 29.81 48.85
C LEU A 16 -9.52 29.56 48.54
N ILE A 17 -9.81 28.25 48.46
CA ILE A 17 -11.02 27.55 48.90
C ILE A 17 -12.18 27.46 47.90
N SER A 18 -12.35 26.28 47.31
CA SER A 18 -13.59 25.52 47.51
C SER A 18 -13.41 24.04 47.17
N LYS A 19 -13.27 23.21 48.20
CA LYS A 19 -13.60 21.79 48.15
C LYS A 19 -15.10 21.69 47.85
N ARG A 20 -15.47 21.17 46.68
CA ARG A 20 -16.81 20.63 46.47
C ARG A 20 -16.72 19.12 46.31
N TYR A 21 -17.18 18.45 47.35
CA TYR A 21 -17.68 17.09 47.33
C TYR A 21 -18.62 16.92 46.12
N SER A 22 -18.26 16.01 45.22
CA SER A 22 -19.18 15.53 44.18
C SER A 22 -19.95 14.34 44.78
N PRO A 23 -21.29 14.37 44.81
CA PRO A 23 -22.08 13.32 45.42
C PRO A 23 -22.08 12.06 44.55
N TYR A 24 -22.00 10.92 45.23
CA TYR A 24 -22.18 9.57 44.72
C TYR A 24 -23.34 9.49 43.72
N HIS A 25 -23.01 9.24 42.45
CA HIS A 25 -23.93 8.60 41.51
C HIS A 25 -23.82 7.09 41.73
N PRO A 26 -24.91 6.38 42.10
CA PRO A 26 -24.89 4.94 42.08
C PRO A 26 -24.81 4.48 40.62
N CYS A 27 -23.68 3.86 40.26
CA CYS A 27 -23.55 3.13 39.01
C CYS A 27 -24.68 2.12 38.91
N GLN A 28 -25.58 2.30 37.94
CA GLN A 28 -26.51 1.27 37.49
C GLN A 28 -25.68 0.06 37.04
N GLN A 29 -25.66 -0.98 37.86
CA GLN A 29 -25.15 -2.29 37.47
C GLN A 29 -26.00 -2.83 36.33
N TYR A 30 -25.42 -2.91 35.14
CA TYR A 30 -26.03 -3.58 33.99
C TYR A 30 -26.18 -5.07 34.30
N GLN A 31 -27.41 -5.51 34.55
CA GLN A 31 -27.74 -6.93 34.76
C GLN A 31 -27.40 -7.75 33.50
N HIS A 32 -26.48 -8.71 33.64
CA HIS A 32 -26.05 -9.63 32.56
C HIS A 32 -27.05 -10.78 32.34
N ASP A 33 -26.99 -11.45 31.17
CA ASP A 33 -27.81 -12.65 30.84
C ASP A 33 -27.58 -13.83 31.80
N SER A 34 -26.49 -13.76 32.55
CA SER A 34 -26.02 -14.77 33.49
C SER A 34 -26.39 -14.47 34.95
N GLU A 35 -26.99 -13.31 35.25
CA GLU A 35 -27.28 -12.89 36.62
C GLU A 35 -28.78 -12.73 36.87
N PRO A 36 -29.35 -13.51 37.80
CA PRO A 36 -30.44 -13.06 38.65
C PRO A 36 -29.97 -12.91 40.10
N ASP A 37 -30.62 -12.00 40.82
CA ASP A 37 -30.48 -11.75 42.26
C ASP A 37 -30.40 -13.06 43.06
N SER A 38 -29.34 -13.27 43.86
CA SER A 38 -29.35 -14.03 45.12
C SER A 38 -27.99 -14.65 45.47
N TYR A 39 -27.56 -14.37 46.71
CA TYR A 39 -26.29 -14.68 47.37
C TYR A 39 -26.10 -16.15 47.81
N TYR A 40 -26.71 -17.15 47.15
CA TYR A 40 -26.58 -18.55 47.59
C TYR A 40 -26.02 -19.48 46.50
N ARG A 41 -24.70 -19.68 46.53
CA ARG A 41 -24.02 -20.75 45.78
C ARG A 41 -24.38 -22.09 46.45
N GLN A 42 -25.36 -22.81 45.90
CA GLN A 42 -25.68 -24.15 46.39
C GLN A 42 -24.51 -25.13 46.10
N PRO A 43 -24.20 -26.04 47.03
CA PRO A 43 -23.20 -27.08 46.78
C PRO A 43 -23.69 -28.05 45.67
N PRO A 44 -22.80 -28.51 44.79
CA PRO A 44 -23.16 -29.36 43.66
C PRO A 44 -23.79 -30.67 44.14
N SER A 45 -25.08 -30.87 43.83
CA SER A 45 -25.88 -31.96 44.40
C SER A 45 -25.86 -33.26 43.59
N ARG A 46 -25.02 -33.37 42.55
CA ARG A 46 -24.97 -34.54 41.67
C ARG A 46 -23.54 -34.93 41.32
N GLY A 47 -23.27 -36.24 41.36
CA GLY A 47 -21.99 -36.81 40.96
C GLY A 47 -21.62 -36.48 39.49
N PRO A 48 -20.36 -36.75 39.09
CA PRO A 48 -19.88 -36.42 37.76
C PRO A 48 -20.72 -37.12 36.70
N ARG A 49 -21.38 -36.34 35.83
CA ARG A 49 -22.04 -36.89 34.64
C ARG A 49 -20.94 -37.28 33.66
N PRO A 50 -20.99 -38.46 33.02
CA PRO A 50 -19.99 -38.83 32.04
C PRO A 50 -19.93 -37.78 30.91
N PRO A 51 -18.73 -37.46 30.41
CA PRO A 51 -18.56 -36.52 29.30
C PRO A 51 -19.34 -37.04 28.09
N THR A 52 -20.03 -36.13 27.41
CA THR A 52 -20.77 -36.49 26.19
C THR A 52 -19.81 -37.06 25.14
N THR A 53 -20.28 -37.97 24.28
CA THR A 53 -19.50 -38.52 23.16
C THR A 53 -18.90 -37.42 22.27
N ILE A 54 -19.57 -36.26 22.22
CA ILE A 54 -19.10 -35.06 21.51
C ILE A 54 -17.87 -34.44 22.19
N ALA A 55 -17.90 -34.27 23.52
CA ALA A 55 -16.76 -33.78 24.30
C ALA A 55 -15.53 -34.70 24.15
N LEU A 56 -15.75 -36.01 24.13
CA LEU A 56 -14.70 -37.01 23.94
C LEU A 56 -14.00 -36.89 22.57
N LYS A 57 -14.72 -36.50 21.50
CA LYS A 57 -14.11 -36.29 20.18
C LYS A 57 -13.19 -35.08 20.13
N LEU A 58 -13.49 -34.00 20.86
CA LEU A 58 -12.60 -32.84 20.94
C LEU A 58 -11.26 -33.21 21.58
N GLN A 59 -11.29 -34.15 22.52
CA GLN A 59 -10.13 -34.63 23.26
C GLN A 59 -9.46 -35.87 22.65
N ASP A 60 -9.93 -36.42 21.53
CA ASP A 60 -9.31 -37.62 20.94
C ASP A 60 -8.03 -37.23 20.18
N PRO A 61 -6.82 -37.64 20.64
CA PRO A 61 -5.57 -37.30 19.98
C PRO A 61 -5.39 -38.03 18.64
N ARG A 62 -6.17 -39.09 18.37
CA ARG A 62 -6.05 -39.93 17.17
C ARG A 62 -6.76 -39.33 15.97
N ILE A 63 -7.68 -38.39 16.18
CA ILE A 63 -8.34 -37.68 15.09
C ILE A 63 -7.31 -36.76 14.44
N LYS A 64 -7.05 -36.99 13.15
CA LYS A 64 -6.23 -36.13 12.31
C LYS A 64 -7.13 -35.17 11.54
N CYS A 65 -6.65 -33.96 11.30
CA CYS A 65 -7.30 -33.02 10.41
C CYS A 65 -6.24 -32.13 9.77
N GLU A 66 -6.17 -32.16 8.44
CA GLU A 66 -5.28 -31.31 7.62
C GLU A 66 -6.11 -30.26 6.87
N ARG A 67 -7.25 -29.86 7.45
CA ARG A 67 -8.11 -28.85 6.83
C ARG A 67 -7.36 -27.53 6.75
N ASN A 68 -7.16 -27.09 5.52
CA ASN A 68 -6.69 -25.77 5.15
C ASN A 68 -7.59 -25.28 4.01
N LEU A 69 -8.27 -24.15 4.20
CA LEU A 69 -9.16 -23.60 3.17
C LEU A 69 -8.39 -22.86 2.07
N GLY A 70 -7.10 -22.60 2.27
CA GLY A 70 -6.24 -21.89 1.32
C GLY A 70 -6.63 -20.42 1.16
N TRP A 71 -7.24 -19.83 2.19
CA TRP A 71 -7.73 -18.46 2.14
C TRP A 71 -6.65 -17.45 2.56
N SER A 72 -6.73 -16.23 2.03
CA SER A 72 -6.05 -15.08 2.62
C SER A 72 -6.70 -14.73 3.97
N ILE A 73 -5.94 -14.10 4.87
CA ILE A 73 -6.47 -13.67 6.17
C ILE A 73 -7.58 -12.63 6.00
N ASP A 74 -7.42 -11.73 5.03
CA ASP A 74 -8.41 -10.69 4.72
C ASP A 74 -9.73 -11.31 4.23
N TRP A 75 -9.65 -12.35 3.39
CA TRP A 75 -10.83 -13.09 2.94
C TRP A 75 -11.48 -13.90 4.06
N ALA A 76 -10.67 -14.55 4.91
CA ALA A 76 -11.17 -15.27 6.07
C ALA A 76 -11.97 -14.36 7.02
N VAL A 77 -11.57 -13.10 7.19
CA VAL A 77 -12.34 -12.10 7.94
C VAL A 77 -13.62 -11.72 7.20
N ALA A 78 -13.54 -11.43 5.89
CA ALA A 78 -14.69 -11.06 5.09
C ALA A 78 -15.81 -12.12 5.19
N VAL A 79 -15.47 -13.40 5.06
CA VAL A 79 -16.41 -14.53 5.15
C VAL A 79 -17.09 -14.61 6.51
N ILE A 80 -16.36 -14.46 7.61
CA ILE A 80 -16.98 -14.54 8.95
C ILE A 80 -17.86 -13.33 9.23
N VAL A 81 -17.42 -12.13 8.84
CA VAL A 81 -18.24 -10.93 9.06
C VAL A 81 -19.52 -11.00 8.24
N ASP A 82 -19.45 -11.46 6.99
CA ASP A 82 -20.61 -11.68 6.14
C ASP A 82 -21.53 -12.78 6.69
N HIS A 83 -20.97 -13.92 7.13
CA HIS A 83 -21.72 -15.01 7.77
C HIS A 83 -22.51 -14.53 9.01
N LEU A 84 -21.91 -13.64 9.81
CA LEU A 84 -22.54 -13.09 11.02
C LEU A 84 -23.48 -11.91 10.76
N ASP A 85 -23.61 -11.45 9.52
CA ASP A 85 -24.60 -10.44 9.17
C ASP A 85 -26.02 -10.98 9.38
N SER A 86 -26.91 -10.14 9.88
CA SER A 86 -28.31 -10.48 10.14
C SER A 86 -29.08 -11.00 8.92
N LYS A 87 -28.62 -10.67 7.71
CA LYS A 87 -29.20 -11.17 6.45
C LYS A 87 -28.87 -12.64 6.21
N ASN A 88 -27.64 -13.05 6.54
CA ASN A 88 -27.12 -14.39 6.26
C ASN A 88 -27.37 -15.36 7.42
N SER A 89 -27.29 -14.87 8.67
CA SER A 89 -27.56 -15.66 9.88
C SER A 89 -28.49 -14.92 10.87
N PRO A 90 -29.80 -14.78 10.55
CA PRO A 90 -30.75 -13.99 11.34
C PRO A 90 -30.94 -14.51 12.78
N ASP A 91 -30.71 -15.80 13.02
CA ASP A 91 -30.87 -16.44 14.33
C ASP A 91 -29.57 -16.47 15.16
N ALA A 92 -28.43 -16.06 14.61
CA ALA A 92 -27.13 -16.20 15.25
C ALA A 92 -27.06 -15.53 16.64
N ALA A 93 -27.64 -14.34 16.77
CA ALA A 93 -27.69 -13.62 18.05
C ALA A 93 -28.55 -14.38 19.09
N ALA A 94 -29.67 -14.97 18.69
CA ALA A 94 -30.54 -15.75 19.57
C ALA A 94 -29.88 -17.08 19.97
N VAL A 95 -29.22 -17.75 19.04
CA VAL A 95 -28.47 -18.98 19.30
C VAL A 95 -27.30 -18.71 20.25
N LEU A 96 -26.54 -17.63 20.05
CA LEU A 96 -25.45 -17.22 20.95
C LEU A 96 -25.96 -16.93 22.38
N LYS A 97 -27.12 -16.26 22.51
CA LYS A 97 -27.78 -16.06 23.80
C LYS A 97 -28.11 -17.40 24.48
N ASN A 98 -28.69 -18.35 23.74
CA ASN A 98 -29.02 -19.67 24.27
C ASN A 98 -27.78 -20.46 24.71
N ILE A 99 -26.67 -20.34 24.00
CA ILE A 99 -25.39 -20.93 24.40
C ILE A 99 -24.92 -20.35 25.74
N ARG A 100 -25.00 -19.02 25.92
CA ARG A 100 -24.62 -18.36 27.18
C ARG A 100 -25.51 -18.78 28.35
N ILE A 101 -26.82 -18.86 28.14
CA ILE A 101 -27.76 -19.37 29.16
C ILE A 101 -27.40 -20.81 29.55
N ARG A 102 -27.09 -21.66 28.57
CA ARG A 102 -26.67 -23.04 28.83
C ARG A 102 -25.35 -23.10 29.61
N ALA A 103 -24.38 -22.25 29.32
CA ALA A 103 -23.13 -22.17 30.06
C ALA A 103 -23.37 -21.75 31.53
N ALA A 104 -24.23 -20.76 31.77
CA ALA A 104 -24.62 -20.36 33.13
C ALA A 104 -25.33 -21.48 33.90
N ASN A 105 -26.18 -22.27 33.23
CA ASN A 105 -26.81 -23.43 33.85
C ASN A 105 -25.77 -24.49 34.25
N LEU A 106 -24.81 -24.78 33.38
CA LEU A 106 -23.72 -25.72 33.67
C LEU A 106 -22.84 -25.24 34.84
N GLU A 107 -22.55 -23.95 34.92
CA GLU A 107 -21.85 -23.34 36.05
C GLU A 107 -22.62 -23.56 37.35
N ARG A 108 -23.92 -23.26 37.38
CA ARG A 108 -24.79 -23.48 38.56
C ARG A 108 -24.88 -24.94 38.98
N GLU A 109 -24.83 -25.86 38.02
CA GLU A 109 -24.80 -27.30 38.27
C GLU A 109 -23.42 -27.83 38.75
N GLY A 110 -22.40 -26.97 38.82
CA GLY A 110 -21.03 -27.35 39.23
C GLY A 110 -20.17 -27.94 38.11
N TYR A 111 -20.59 -27.81 36.85
CA TYR A 111 -19.89 -28.34 35.68
C TYR A 111 -19.11 -27.27 34.90
N ALA A 112 -18.55 -26.27 35.59
CA ALA A 112 -17.83 -25.15 34.96
C ALA A 112 -16.68 -25.62 34.05
N GLY A 113 -15.87 -26.59 34.50
CA GLY A 113 -14.79 -27.17 33.71
C GLY A 113 -15.24 -27.92 32.45
N GLU A 114 -16.50 -28.35 32.36
CA GLU A 114 -17.04 -29.02 31.17
C GLU A 114 -17.65 -28.05 30.16
N ILE A 115 -17.88 -26.79 30.54
CA ILE A 115 -18.51 -25.78 29.68
C ILE A 115 -17.84 -25.73 28.30
N PRO A 116 -16.50 -25.60 28.17
CA PRO A 116 -15.88 -25.44 26.86
C PRO A 116 -16.21 -26.59 25.91
N HIS A 117 -16.08 -27.83 26.39
CA HIS A 117 -16.32 -29.04 25.61
C HIS A 117 -17.80 -29.21 25.21
N ARG A 118 -18.73 -28.74 26.06
CA ARG A 118 -20.18 -28.89 25.83
C ARG A 118 -20.75 -27.87 24.86
N ILE A 119 -20.14 -26.68 24.74
CA ILE A 119 -20.64 -25.60 23.88
C ILE A 119 -19.86 -25.41 22.58
N PHE A 120 -18.63 -25.93 22.49
CA PHE A 120 -17.71 -25.72 21.35
C PHE A 120 -18.38 -25.89 19.99
N ASN A 121 -18.99 -27.05 19.71
CA ASN A 121 -19.55 -27.32 18.38
C ASN A 121 -20.69 -26.38 18.02
N LYS A 122 -21.48 -25.92 19.00
CA LYS A 122 -22.58 -25.00 18.73
C LYS A 122 -22.06 -23.58 18.53
N LEU A 123 -20.99 -23.19 19.23
CA LEU A 123 -20.26 -21.95 18.94
C LEU A 123 -19.63 -21.99 17.55
N ASP A 124 -19.02 -23.10 17.15
CA ASP A 124 -18.41 -23.26 15.84
C ASP A 124 -19.46 -23.14 14.72
N GLU A 125 -20.58 -23.85 14.85
CA GLU A 125 -21.69 -23.79 13.90
C GLU A 125 -22.21 -22.36 13.73
N VAL A 126 -22.45 -21.64 14.83
CA VAL A 126 -23.07 -20.31 14.78
C VAL A 126 -22.08 -19.20 14.44
N LEU A 127 -20.84 -19.24 14.98
CA LEU A 127 -19.88 -18.15 14.87
C LEU A 127 -18.87 -18.33 13.72
N PHE A 128 -18.57 -19.58 13.35
CA PHE A 128 -17.48 -19.92 12.43
C PHE A 128 -17.94 -20.87 11.31
N ALA A 129 -19.24 -20.90 11.02
CA ALA A 129 -19.87 -21.71 9.97
C ALA A 129 -19.50 -23.22 10.01
N GLY A 130 -19.13 -23.75 11.18
CA GLY A 130 -18.76 -25.16 11.34
C GLY A 130 -17.33 -25.50 10.88
N HIS A 131 -16.48 -24.50 10.60
CA HIS A 131 -15.13 -24.72 10.08
C HIS A 131 -14.16 -25.34 11.09
N LEU A 132 -14.41 -25.25 12.40
CA LEU A 132 -13.51 -25.75 13.45
C LEU A 132 -13.81 -27.19 13.87
N LYS A 133 -15.02 -27.69 13.62
CA LYS A 133 -15.44 -29.04 13.99
C LYS A 133 -14.52 -30.08 13.36
N HIS A 134 -14.04 -31.00 14.21
CA HIS A 134 -13.04 -32.02 13.91
C HIS A 134 -11.62 -31.51 13.61
N ALA A 135 -11.44 -30.21 13.37
CA ALA A 135 -10.15 -29.59 13.11
C ALA A 135 -9.39 -29.16 14.36
N VAL A 136 -10.11 -28.94 15.46
CA VAL A 136 -9.54 -28.47 16.73
C VAL A 136 -9.51 -29.57 17.79
N TYR A 137 -8.37 -29.72 18.45
CA TYR A 137 -8.21 -30.40 19.74
C TYR A 137 -8.37 -29.39 20.87
N LEU A 138 -9.16 -29.72 21.89
CA LEU A 138 -9.44 -28.84 23.04
C LEU A 138 -9.06 -29.55 24.34
N ASP A 139 -8.32 -28.86 25.20
CA ASP A 139 -7.86 -29.37 26.50
C ASP A 139 -7.83 -28.28 27.56
N LEU A 140 -7.78 -28.69 28.83
CA LEU A 140 -7.70 -27.82 30.01
C LEU A 140 -6.43 -28.15 30.79
N ARG A 141 -5.54 -27.18 30.93
CA ARG A 141 -4.27 -27.32 31.67
C ARG A 141 -4.02 -26.11 32.55
N ASN A 142 -3.13 -26.24 33.52
CA ASN A 142 -2.64 -25.08 34.24
C ASN A 142 -1.58 -24.36 33.38
N LEU A 143 -1.83 -23.10 33.03
CA LEU A 143 -0.95 -22.27 32.19
C LEU A 143 -0.34 -21.08 32.96
N GLY A 144 -0.47 -21.06 34.29
CA GLY A 144 -0.05 -19.95 35.14
C GLY A 144 -1.17 -18.94 35.43
N PRO A 145 -0.89 -17.83 36.12
CA PRO A 145 -1.93 -16.94 36.64
C PRO A 145 -2.43 -15.86 35.68
N ASP A 146 -1.71 -15.58 34.58
CA ASP A 146 -1.98 -14.45 33.67
C ASP A 146 -2.23 -14.88 32.21
N VAL A 147 -2.61 -16.13 31.99
CA VAL A 147 -2.87 -16.66 30.64
C VAL A 147 -4.23 -17.33 30.63
N SER A 148 -5.19 -16.79 29.88
CA SER A 148 -6.53 -17.39 29.72
C SER A 148 -6.51 -18.72 28.97
N GLY A 149 -5.54 -18.86 28.06
CA GLY A 149 -5.31 -20.06 27.26
C GLY A 149 -4.20 -19.85 26.25
N SER A 150 -3.96 -20.87 25.44
CA SER A 150 -3.04 -20.83 24.31
C SER A 150 -3.57 -21.60 23.11
N THR A 151 -3.39 -21.04 21.92
CA THR A 151 -3.73 -21.70 20.65
C THR A 151 -2.45 -22.06 19.91
N HIS A 152 -2.31 -23.31 19.47
CA HIS A 152 -1.12 -23.82 18.79
C HIS A 152 -1.43 -24.18 17.35
N THR A 153 -0.50 -23.84 16.45
CA THR A 153 -0.52 -24.29 15.06
C THR A 153 -0.45 -25.82 14.98
N GLN A 154 -0.91 -26.36 13.85
CA GLN A 154 -1.13 -27.80 13.67
C GLN A 154 0.14 -28.61 13.96
N GLY A 155 0.05 -29.58 14.87
CA GLY A 155 1.18 -30.48 15.19
C GLY A 155 2.20 -29.93 16.19
N TRP A 156 2.04 -28.68 16.65
CA TRP A 156 2.93 -28.01 17.61
C TRP A 156 2.29 -27.81 18.99
N GLY A 157 1.20 -28.53 19.27
CA GLY A 157 0.59 -28.55 20.58
C GLY A 157 1.49 -29.22 21.64
N PRO A 158 1.15 -29.10 22.93
CA PRO A 158 1.92 -29.70 24.02
C PRO A 158 2.08 -31.22 23.95
N ASP A 159 1.17 -31.92 23.24
CA ASP A 159 1.29 -33.34 22.94
C ASP A 159 1.59 -33.53 21.45
N ALA A 160 2.79 -34.03 21.15
CA ALA A 160 3.29 -34.25 19.79
C ALA A 160 2.47 -35.28 18.98
N LYS A 161 1.66 -36.10 19.64
CA LYS A 161 0.75 -37.05 18.98
C LYS A 161 -0.41 -36.35 18.28
N ILE A 162 -0.77 -35.16 18.74
CA ILE A 162 -1.91 -34.39 18.25
C ILE A 162 -1.51 -33.67 16.97
N LYS A 163 -2.16 -34.04 15.85
CA LYS A 163 -1.90 -33.46 14.52
C LYS A 163 -2.97 -32.45 14.09
N ARG A 164 -3.68 -31.87 15.06
CA ARG A 164 -4.74 -30.87 14.89
C ARG A 164 -4.30 -29.52 15.48
N VAL A 165 -4.99 -28.44 15.12
CA VAL A 165 -4.87 -27.16 15.83
C VAL A 165 -5.29 -27.40 17.28
N SER A 166 -4.49 -26.94 18.25
CA SER A 166 -4.73 -27.22 19.67
C SER A 166 -5.10 -25.95 20.42
N ILE A 167 -6.28 -25.93 21.03
CA ILE A 167 -6.67 -24.92 22.02
C ILE A 167 -6.48 -25.52 23.40
N ILE A 168 -5.65 -24.88 24.23
CA ILE A 168 -5.41 -25.25 25.61
C ILE A 168 -5.93 -24.12 26.48
N LEU A 169 -7.05 -24.31 27.16
CA LEU A 169 -7.59 -23.31 28.07
C LEU A 169 -7.01 -23.49 29.48
N ASN A 170 -6.92 -22.39 30.23
CA ASN A 170 -6.34 -22.43 31.57
C ASN A 170 -7.33 -22.97 32.61
N GLY A 171 -7.25 -24.28 32.88
CA GLY A 171 -8.13 -24.95 33.82
C GLY A 171 -8.04 -24.41 35.25
N GLY A 172 -6.89 -23.86 35.67
CA GLY A 172 -6.72 -23.29 37.01
C GLY A 172 -7.53 -22.02 37.19
N ILE A 173 -7.42 -21.09 36.22
CA ILE A 173 -8.18 -19.84 36.26
C ILE A 173 -9.67 -20.08 35.98
N LEU A 174 -10.00 -20.98 35.04
CA LEU A 174 -11.40 -21.23 34.64
C LEU A 174 -12.24 -21.94 35.71
N GLN A 175 -11.64 -22.59 36.71
CA GLN A 175 -12.39 -23.18 37.83
C GLN A 175 -13.10 -22.13 38.69
N GLU A 176 -12.54 -20.93 38.79
CA GLU A 176 -13.07 -19.82 39.59
C GLU A 176 -13.76 -18.75 38.73
N ALA A 177 -13.63 -18.84 37.41
CA ALA A 177 -14.21 -17.90 36.45
C ALA A 177 -15.72 -18.08 36.30
N GLN A 178 -16.42 -16.99 35.97
CA GLN A 178 -17.85 -17.07 35.66
C GLN A 178 -18.06 -17.67 34.26
N SER A 179 -19.24 -18.24 34.00
CA SER A 179 -19.59 -18.80 32.68
C SER A 179 -19.37 -17.81 31.53
N LYS A 180 -19.62 -16.51 31.72
CA LYS A 180 -19.36 -15.47 30.71
C LYS A 180 -17.88 -15.34 30.35
N ASP A 181 -16.99 -15.54 31.32
CA ASP A 181 -15.54 -15.45 31.15
C ASP A 181 -15.00 -16.70 30.45
N ILE A 182 -15.54 -17.88 30.81
CA ILE A 182 -15.23 -19.15 30.14
C ILE A 182 -15.66 -19.11 28.66
N VAL A 183 -16.88 -18.62 28.38
CA VAL A 183 -17.38 -18.47 27.00
C VAL A 183 -16.52 -17.49 26.21
N ALA A 184 -16.16 -16.34 26.79
CA ALA A 184 -15.32 -15.35 26.13
C ALA A 184 -13.91 -15.87 25.84
N ALA A 185 -13.24 -16.51 26.80
CA ALA A 185 -11.93 -17.12 26.59
C ALA A 185 -11.98 -18.18 25.49
N LEU A 186 -13.02 -19.03 25.48
CA LEU A 186 -13.16 -20.03 24.43
C LEU A 186 -13.33 -19.38 23.05
N ILE A 187 -14.22 -18.40 22.90
CA ILE A 187 -14.42 -17.70 21.63
C ILE A 187 -13.11 -17.03 21.17
N HIS A 188 -12.39 -16.35 22.07
CA HIS A 188 -11.11 -15.73 21.79
C HIS A 188 -10.13 -16.73 21.16
N HIS A 189 -9.97 -17.91 21.74
CA HIS A 189 -9.09 -18.94 21.20
C HIS A 189 -9.63 -19.62 19.93
N MET A 190 -10.94 -19.68 19.74
CA MET A 190 -11.56 -20.15 18.52
C MET A 190 -11.29 -19.22 17.33
N ILE A 191 -11.16 -17.89 17.54
CA ILE A 191 -10.76 -16.95 16.49
C ILE A 191 -9.34 -17.27 15.98
N HIS A 192 -8.38 -17.45 16.89
CA HIS A 192 -7.02 -17.88 16.53
C HIS A 192 -7.02 -19.21 15.77
N ALA A 193 -7.80 -20.19 16.26
CA ALA A 193 -7.92 -21.48 15.60
C ALA A 193 -8.56 -21.37 14.21
N TYR A 194 -9.52 -20.46 14.03
CA TYR A 194 -10.17 -20.21 12.76
C TYR A 194 -9.17 -19.71 11.72
N PHE A 195 -8.30 -18.75 12.07
CA PHE A 195 -7.27 -18.29 11.13
C PHE A 195 -6.30 -19.40 10.73
N LEU A 196 -5.92 -20.29 11.66
CA LEU A 196 -5.04 -21.43 11.34
C LEU A 196 -5.72 -22.46 10.42
N ILE A 197 -7.04 -22.63 10.50
CA ILE A 197 -7.79 -23.53 9.63
C ILE A 197 -8.11 -22.89 8.27
N ALA A 198 -8.45 -21.61 8.25
CA ALA A 198 -8.79 -20.89 7.03
C ALA A 198 -7.55 -20.57 6.19
N CYS A 199 -6.48 -20.10 6.83
CA CYS A 199 -5.29 -19.55 6.17
C CYS A 199 -4.07 -20.50 6.23
N GLY A 200 -4.27 -21.70 6.76
CA GLY A 200 -3.22 -22.69 6.97
C GLY A 200 -2.35 -22.46 8.22
N PRO A 201 -1.47 -23.42 8.53
CA PRO A 201 -0.59 -23.35 9.69
C PRO A 201 0.36 -22.16 9.58
N GLN A 202 0.53 -21.41 10.68
CA GLN A 202 1.55 -20.36 10.74
C GLN A 202 2.94 -20.97 10.71
N GLN A 203 3.84 -20.41 9.88
CA GLN A 203 5.26 -20.74 9.85
C GLN A 203 6.08 -19.64 10.54
N GLU A 204 7.32 -19.94 10.93
CA GLU A 204 8.21 -19.01 11.64
C GLU A 204 8.46 -17.70 10.87
N LYS A 205 8.60 -17.78 9.54
CA LYS A 205 8.79 -16.61 8.67
C LYS A 205 7.50 -15.82 8.39
N GLU A 206 6.34 -16.32 8.80
CA GLU A 206 5.03 -15.74 8.50
C GLU A 206 4.35 -15.10 9.72
N VAL A 207 5.10 -14.85 10.80
CA VAL A 207 4.55 -14.28 12.06
C VAL A 207 3.90 -12.92 11.81
N ALA A 208 4.46 -12.11 10.90
CA ALA A 208 3.91 -10.80 10.54
C ALA A 208 2.50 -10.88 9.92
N TYR A 209 2.14 -12.01 9.32
CA TYR A 209 0.79 -12.25 8.79
C TYR A 209 -0.26 -12.48 9.88
N GLY A 210 0.18 -12.67 11.13
CA GLY A 210 -0.64 -12.42 12.32
C GLY A 210 -1.76 -13.41 12.61
N ARG A 211 -1.71 -14.66 12.10
CA ARG A 211 -2.77 -15.66 12.34
C ARG A 211 -3.00 -15.97 13.83
N LEU A 212 -1.93 -15.84 14.63
CA LEU A 212 -1.94 -16.02 16.09
C LEU A 212 -1.83 -14.69 16.86
N ALA A 213 -1.78 -13.56 16.16
CA ALA A 213 -1.60 -12.24 16.76
C ALA A 213 -2.94 -11.55 17.00
N HIS A 214 -2.95 -10.60 17.93
CA HIS A 214 -4.11 -9.77 18.25
C HIS A 214 -4.19 -8.51 17.36
N GLY A 215 -4.07 -8.69 16.03
CA GLY A 215 -4.09 -7.59 15.05
C GLY A 215 -5.50 -7.19 14.59
N LEU A 216 -5.57 -6.34 13.55
CA LEU A 216 -6.83 -5.89 12.93
C LEU A 216 -7.77 -7.05 12.53
N PRO A 217 -7.28 -8.17 11.92
CA PRO A 217 -8.13 -9.31 11.58
C PRO A 217 -8.84 -9.92 12.80
N PHE A 218 -8.07 -10.14 13.88
CA PHE A 218 -8.60 -10.64 15.14
C PHE A 218 -9.62 -9.67 15.73
N GLY A 219 -9.24 -8.39 15.81
CA GLY A 219 -10.08 -7.32 16.34
C GLY A 219 -11.44 -7.24 15.64
N LYS A 220 -11.46 -7.33 14.31
CA LYS A 220 -12.72 -7.25 13.54
C LYS A 220 -13.66 -8.41 13.83
N ILE A 221 -13.19 -9.66 13.82
CA ILE A 221 -14.04 -10.82 14.13
C ILE A 221 -14.54 -10.73 15.58
N MET A 222 -13.64 -10.43 16.53
CA MET A 222 -13.97 -10.27 17.94
C MET A 222 -15.06 -9.20 18.14
N MET A 223 -14.89 -8.01 17.55
CA MET A 223 -15.85 -6.92 17.64
C MET A 223 -17.20 -7.29 17.02
N THR A 224 -17.19 -8.00 15.89
CA THR A 224 -18.42 -8.46 15.22
C THR A 224 -19.20 -9.41 16.13
N ILE A 225 -18.54 -10.39 16.75
CA ILE A 225 -19.16 -11.31 17.71
C ILE A 225 -19.64 -10.56 18.96
N LYS A 226 -18.85 -9.61 19.47
CA LYS A 226 -19.22 -8.77 20.62
C LYS A 226 -20.50 -7.96 20.32
N ARG A 227 -20.60 -7.34 19.14
CA ARG A 227 -21.82 -6.64 18.69
C ARG A 227 -23.01 -7.58 18.51
N LEU A 228 -22.80 -8.75 17.92
CA LEU A 228 -23.84 -9.79 17.77
C LEU A 228 -24.41 -10.19 19.14
N SER A 229 -23.55 -10.37 20.14
CA SER A 229 -23.97 -10.67 21.51
C SER A 229 -24.77 -9.54 22.17
N ALA A 230 -24.54 -8.29 21.75
CA ALA A 230 -25.19 -7.09 22.26
C ALA A 230 -26.60 -6.88 21.68
N ALA A 231 -26.98 -7.57 20.59
CA ALA A 231 -28.31 -7.45 19.97
C ALA A 231 -29.46 -7.74 20.96
N ASN A 232 -29.19 -8.54 22.01
CA ASN A 232 -30.12 -8.82 23.09
C ASN A 232 -29.98 -7.88 24.30
N LYS A 233 -29.40 -6.68 24.12
CA LYS A 233 -29.11 -5.65 25.15
C LYS A 233 -28.14 -6.09 26.25
N ARG A 234 -27.42 -7.20 26.05
CA ARG A 234 -26.53 -7.81 27.06
C ARG A 234 -25.22 -8.28 26.43
N PRO A 235 -24.29 -7.36 26.11
CA PRO A 235 -23.03 -7.70 25.45
C PRO A 235 -22.17 -8.68 26.25
N LEU A 236 -21.38 -9.49 25.56
CA LEU A 236 -20.32 -10.32 26.13
C LEU A 236 -19.08 -9.45 26.38
N THR A 237 -19.13 -8.65 27.44
CA THR A 237 -18.10 -7.65 27.78
C THR A 237 -16.72 -8.25 28.08
N SER A 238 -16.68 -9.50 28.55
CA SER A 238 -15.46 -10.27 28.81
C SER A 238 -14.70 -10.70 27.55
N LEU A 239 -15.32 -10.60 26.37
CA LEU A 239 -14.63 -10.82 25.09
C LEU A 239 -13.89 -9.54 24.68
N ASP A 240 -12.58 -9.54 24.82
CA ASP A 240 -11.70 -8.44 24.47
C ASP A 240 -10.32 -8.92 23.99
N PHE A 241 -9.45 -7.96 23.59
CA PHE A 241 -8.07 -8.20 23.19
C PHE A 241 -7.26 -8.87 24.31
N GLY A 242 -7.38 -8.34 25.53
CA GLY A 242 -6.91 -8.97 26.75
C GLY A 242 -8.05 -9.66 27.50
N HIS A 243 -7.74 -10.55 28.43
CA HIS A 243 -8.75 -11.16 29.29
C HIS A 243 -8.83 -10.48 30.66
N SER A 244 -10.04 -10.30 31.19
CA SER A 244 -10.28 -9.79 32.56
C SER A 244 -10.31 -10.89 33.63
N ILE A 245 -9.98 -12.12 33.26
CA ILE A 245 -10.11 -13.27 34.16
C ILE A 245 -9.04 -13.18 35.26
N GLY A 246 -9.47 -13.21 36.52
CA GLY A 246 -8.58 -13.14 37.67
C GLY A 246 -8.26 -11.73 38.16
N GLU A 247 -8.99 -10.68 37.74
CA GLU A 247 -8.97 -9.43 38.51
C GLU A 247 -9.47 -9.74 39.94
N PRO A 248 -8.62 -9.57 40.98
CA PRO A 248 -9.02 -9.87 42.33
C PRO A 248 -10.21 -8.98 42.66
N ARG A 249 -11.36 -9.59 42.98
CA ARG A 249 -12.47 -8.86 43.60
C ARG A 249 -11.93 -8.33 44.92
N HIS A 250 -11.55 -7.05 44.91
CA HIS A 250 -10.96 -6.35 46.03
C HIS A 250 -11.70 -6.64 47.34
N PHE A 251 -11.04 -7.34 48.26
CA PHE A 251 -11.17 -7.17 49.70
C PHE A 251 -9.93 -7.82 50.35
N TYR A 252 -8.95 -7.00 50.74
CA TYR A 252 -7.74 -7.35 51.51
C TYR A 252 -6.62 -8.16 50.84
N ASP A 253 -5.93 -7.58 49.85
CA ASP A 253 -4.56 -8.04 49.53
C ASP A 253 -3.61 -6.85 49.37
N GLU A 254 -3.26 -6.28 50.52
CA GLU A 254 -2.19 -5.30 50.70
C GLU A 254 -0.79 -5.98 50.62
N TYR A 255 -0.74 -7.32 50.60
CA TYR A 255 0.46 -8.10 50.31
C TYR A 255 0.57 -8.37 48.81
N ARG A 256 0.97 -7.33 48.06
CA ARG A 256 1.38 -7.43 46.66
C ARG A 256 2.55 -8.40 46.49
N TYR A 257 2.27 -9.69 46.34
CA TYR A 257 3.15 -10.60 45.62
C TYR A 257 3.15 -10.18 44.13
N GLN A 258 4.02 -9.22 43.84
CA GLN A 258 4.78 -9.11 42.60
C GLN A 258 4.05 -9.52 41.29
N ARG A 259 3.05 -8.74 40.87
CA ARG A 259 2.73 -8.64 39.42
C ARG A 259 3.95 -8.21 38.58
N ARG A 260 5.01 -7.68 39.25
CA ARG A 260 6.27 -7.23 38.65
C ARG A 260 7.24 -8.34 38.22
N THR A 261 7.11 -9.60 38.65
CA THR A 261 8.08 -10.65 38.28
C THR A 261 7.71 -11.45 37.02
N TYR A 262 6.44 -11.48 36.61
CA TYR A 262 6.05 -12.18 35.36
C TYR A 262 6.34 -11.39 34.08
N GLN A 263 6.44 -10.06 34.12
CA GLN A 263 6.90 -9.27 32.96
C GLN A 263 8.33 -9.61 32.55
N ARG A 264 9.17 -10.14 33.46
CA ARG A 264 10.55 -10.56 33.16
C ARG A 264 10.65 -11.91 32.45
N TYR A 265 9.58 -12.70 32.41
CA TYR A 265 9.53 -14.00 31.73
C TYR A 265 8.59 -13.96 30.52
N ARG A 266 8.54 -12.83 29.79
CA ARG A 266 8.25 -12.87 28.35
C ARG A 266 9.41 -13.61 27.69
N GLY A 267 9.41 -14.95 27.79
CA GLY A 267 10.17 -15.79 26.89
C GLY A 267 9.84 -15.33 25.46
N LYS A 268 10.83 -15.37 24.57
CA LYS A 268 10.63 -15.02 23.15
C LYS A 268 9.32 -15.62 22.67
N GLU A 269 8.42 -14.77 22.16
CA GLU A 269 7.13 -15.20 21.64
C GLU A 269 7.36 -16.35 20.66
N LYS A 270 6.68 -17.46 20.92
CA LYS A 270 6.83 -18.66 20.09
C LYS A 270 5.97 -18.47 18.86
N TRP A 271 6.56 -18.52 17.68
CA TRP A 271 5.83 -18.36 16.41
C TRP A 271 4.69 -19.36 16.22
N TYR A 272 4.74 -20.51 16.90
CA TYR A 272 3.76 -21.59 16.76
C TYR A 272 2.60 -21.53 17.78
N CYS A 273 2.60 -20.61 18.75
CA CYS A 273 1.50 -20.51 19.70
C CYS A 273 1.21 -19.09 20.22
N SER A 274 -0.08 -18.79 20.39
CA SER A 274 -0.53 -17.60 21.11
C SER A 274 -0.57 -17.89 22.61
N HIS A 275 -0.10 -16.96 23.44
CA HIS A 275 -0.38 -16.92 24.88
C HIS A 275 -1.23 -15.68 25.14
N CYS A 276 -2.52 -15.86 25.37
CA CYS A 276 -3.46 -14.74 25.47
C CYS A 276 -3.52 -14.28 26.92
N THR A 277 -2.85 -13.15 27.21
CA THR A 277 -2.72 -12.57 28.56
C THR A 277 -3.73 -11.45 28.81
N SER A 278 -3.76 -10.92 30.04
CA SER A 278 -4.62 -9.79 30.40
C SER A 278 -4.13 -8.44 29.87
N SER A 279 -2.86 -8.36 29.44
CA SER A 279 -2.14 -7.11 29.16
C SER A 279 -2.02 -6.75 27.68
N VAL A 280 -2.89 -7.28 26.83
CA VAL A 280 -2.92 -6.95 25.40
C VAL A 280 -3.60 -5.60 25.19
N GLU A 281 -2.89 -4.68 24.55
CA GLU A 281 -3.40 -3.34 24.26
C GLU A 281 -4.51 -3.40 23.19
N PRO A 282 -5.68 -2.76 23.42
CA PRO A 282 -6.76 -2.77 22.45
C PRO A 282 -6.49 -1.83 21.27
N LEU A 283 -6.87 -2.25 20.08
CA LEU A 283 -6.88 -1.40 18.89
C LEU A 283 -8.13 -0.50 18.86
N SER A 284 -8.04 0.64 18.20
CA SER A 284 -9.17 1.56 18.11
C SER A 284 -10.28 0.99 17.21
N THR A 285 -11.54 1.23 17.57
CA THR A 285 -12.68 0.76 16.77
C THR A 285 -12.69 1.37 15.36
N ASN A 286 -12.34 2.64 15.24
CA ASN A 286 -12.35 3.33 13.94
C ASN A 286 -11.31 2.74 13.01
N GLU A 287 -10.09 2.51 13.49
CA GLU A 287 -9.02 1.87 12.72
C GLU A 287 -9.41 0.48 12.20
N ILE A 288 -10.07 -0.34 13.03
CA ILE A 288 -10.56 -1.66 12.63
C ILE A 288 -11.63 -1.55 11.53
N GLU A 289 -12.55 -0.59 11.65
CA GLU A 289 -13.62 -0.38 10.66
C GLU A 289 -13.08 0.19 9.34
N ASP A 290 -12.19 1.18 9.40
CA ASP A 290 -11.57 1.79 8.23
C ASP A 290 -10.78 0.73 7.44
N TRP A 291 -9.98 -0.08 8.14
CA TRP A 291 -9.28 -1.21 7.53
C TRP A 291 -10.26 -2.21 6.90
N TYR A 292 -11.28 -2.66 7.63
CA TYR A 292 -12.24 -3.64 7.11
C TYR A 292 -12.95 -3.15 5.85
N ASN A 293 -13.38 -1.88 5.85
CA ASN A 293 -14.10 -1.28 4.72
C ASN A 293 -13.22 -1.12 3.48
N GLY A 294 -11.93 -0.76 3.65
CA GLY A 294 -10.99 -0.59 2.53
C GLY A 294 -10.33 -1.88 2.04
N VAL A 295 -10.23 -2.92 2.88
CA VAL A 295 -9.44 -4.13 2.59
C VAL A 295 -10.30 -5.39 2.45
N CYS A 296 -11.16 -5.68 3.42
CA CYS A 296 -11.85 -6.98 3.47
C CYS A 296 -13.20 -6.95 2.75
N LYS A 297 -14.02 -5.93 3.01
CA LYS A 297 -15.37 -5.81 2.46
C LYS A 297 -15.40 -5.86 0.92
N PRO A 298 -14.48 -5.21 0.18
CA PRO A 298 -14.48 -5.28 -1.28
C PRO A 298 -14.22 -6.68 -1.85
N LEU A 299 -13.54 -7.57 -1.11
CA LEU A 299 -13.16 -8.91 -1.60
C LEU A 299 -14.35 -9.80 -2.00
N VAL A 300 -15.54 -9.49 -1.49
CA VAL A 300 -16.77 -10.20 -1.86
C VAL A 300 -17.11 -10.01 -3.34
N ASP A 301 -16.88 -8.80 -3.86
CA ASP A 301 -17.19 -8.43 -5.24
C ASP A 301 -15.98 -8.54 -6.17
N LEU A 302 -14.77 -8.61 -5.63
CA LEU A 302 -13.52 -8.71 -6.38
C LEU A 302 -13.15 -10.16 -6.78
N PRO A 303 -12.23 -10.35 -7.77
CA PRO A 303 -11.86 -11.66 -8.29
C PRO A 303 -11.39 -12.68 -7.24
N GLU A 304 -11.63 -13.97 -7.51
CA GLU A 304 -11.25 -15.08 -6.61
C GLU A 304 -9.74 -15.18 -6.37
N SER A 305 -8.91 -14.68 -7.30
CA SER A 305 -7.46 -14.64 -7.17
C SER A 305 -6.98 -13.84 -5.95
N LEU A 306 -7.79 -12.92 -5.43
CA LEU A 306 -7.47 -12.14 -4.22
C LEU A 306 -7.78 -12.89 -2.92
N ARG A 307 -8.55 -13.97 -3.02
CA ARG A 307 -9.07 -14.74 -1.88
C ARG A 307 -8.10 -15.85 -1.45
N THR A 308 -7.08 -16.14 -2.25
CA THR A 308 -6.13 -17.25 -2.07
C THR A 308 -5.03 -16.92 -1.07
N SER A 309 -4.43 -17.96 -0.48
CA SER A 309 -3.29 -17.86 0.44
C SER A 309 -1.96 -17.49 -0.24
N THR A 310 -1.93 -17.43 -1.57
CA THR A 310 -0.80 -16.99 -2.39
C THR A 310 -1.13 -15.69 -3.10
N VAL A 311 -0.08 -14.96 -3.49
CA VAL A 311 -0.19 -13.68 -4.21
C VAL A 311 1.01 -13.53 -5.15
N LYS A 312 0.80 -12.83 -6.26
CA LYS A 312 1.90 -12.50 -7.17
C LYS A 312 2.61 -11.24 -6.68
N VAL A 313 3.93 -11.23 -6.72
CA VAL A 313 4.77 -10.08 -6.36
C VAL A 313 5.83 -9.87 -7.45
N PHE A 314 6.30 -8.64 -7.60
CA PHE A 314 7.42 -8.35 -8.49
C PHE A 314 8.75 -8.66 -7.79
N ASN A 315 9.58 -9.52 -8.37
CA ASN A 315 10.89 -9.85 -7.83
C ASN A 315 11.96 -8.84 -8.31
N ASP A 316 12.39 -7.96 -7.41
CA ASP A 316 13.41 -6.92 -7.68
C ASP A 316 14.73 -7.44 -8.26
N ARG A 317 15.10 -8.70 -7.97
CA ARG A 317 16.38 -9.28 -8.41
C ARG A 317 16.29 -9.93 -9.78
N ARG A 318 15.14 -10.54 -10.07
CA ARG A 318 14.94 -11.32 -11.30
C ARG A 318 14.11 -10.59 -12.35
N HIS A 319 13.59 -9.40 -12.03
CA HIS A 319 12.80 -8.53 -12.90
C HIS A 319 11.60 -9.24 -13.55
N HIS A 320 10.90 -10.09 -12.77
CA HIS A 320 9.67 -10.73 -13.22
C HIS A 320 8.71 -10.97 -12.05
N ILE A 321 7.46 -11.25 -12.40
CA ILE A 321 6.40 -11.57 -11.45
C ILE A 321 6.55 -13.02 -11.00
N GLU A 322 6.56 -13.26 -9.69
CA GLU A 322 6.54 -14.60 -9.10
C GLU A 322 5.40 -14.75 -8.09
N GLU A 323 4.96 -15.98 -7.86
CA GLU A 323 3.92 -16.29 -6.89
C GLU A 323 4.55 -16.70 -5.55
N VAL A 324 4.12 -16.05 -4.46
CA VAL A 324 4.62 -16.29 -3.11
C VAL A 324 3.46 -16.51 -2.14
N PRO A 325 3.66 -17.22 -1.03
CA PRO A 325 2.70 -17.25 0.06
C PRO A 325 2.45 -15.83 0.60
N ARG A 326 1.18 -15.45 0.81
CA ARG A 326 0.82 -14.13 1.37
C ARG A 326 1.44 -13.89 2.73
N GLY A 327 1.69 -14.96 3.50
CA GLY A 327 2.35 -14.87 4.79
C GLY A 327 3.80 -14.40 4.73
N GLU A 328 4.45 -14.49 3.55
CA GLU A 328 5.82 -14.04 3.31
C GLU A 328 5.87 -12.69 2.59
N ALA A 329 4.73 -12.20 2.09
CA ALA A 329 4.60 -10.92 1.42
C ALA A 329 4.37 -9.77 2.43
N GLU A 330 4.45 -8.54 1.93
CA GLU A 330 4.14 -7.35 2.72
C GLU A 330 2.68 -7.41 3.23
N PRO A 331 2.41 -7.12 4.52
CA PRO A 331 1.07 -7.18 5.11
C PRO A 331 0.04 -6.28 4.39
N SER A 332 -1.25 -6.59 4.56
CA SER A 332 -2.34 -5.85 3.90
C SER A 332 -2.47 -4.39 4.35
N THR A 333 -1.88 -4.04 5.49
CA THR A 333 -1.84 -2.67 6.03
C THR A 333 -0.78 -1.79 5.37
N SER A 334 0.20 -2.37 4.69
CA SER A 334 1.36 -1.67 4.10
C SER A 334 1.58 -2.02 2.63
N SER A 335 0.56 -2.58 1.97
CA SER A 335 0.62 -2.99 0.57
C SER A 335 -0.68 -2.66 -0.17
N ASN A 336 -0.54 -2.47 -1.48
CA ASN A 336 -1.62 -2.30 -2.42
C ASN A 336 -1.57 -3.42 -3.48
N GLU A 337 -2.70 -3.73 -4.09
CA GLU A 337 -2.78 -4.76 -5.13
C GLU A 337 -3.37 -4.18 -6.42
N PHE A 338 -2.63 -4.34 -7.52
CA PHE A 338 -3.14 -4.07 -8.85
C PHE A 338 -3.85 -5.32 -9.39
N ILE A 339 -5.09 -5.17 -9.81
CA ILE A 339 -5.87 -6.24 -10.45
C ILE A 339 -5.62 -6.12 -11.95
N PHE A 340 -5.07 -7.17 -12.55
CA PHE A 340 -4.72 -7.19 -13.97
C PHE A 340 -5.13 -8.53 -14.57
N ALA A 341 -6.00 -8.46 -15.58
CA ALA A 341 -6.68 -9.62 -16.15
C ALA A 341 -7.39 -10.46 -15.06
N ASP A 342 -7.03 -11.73 -14.93
CA ASP A 342 -7.61 -12.69 -13.98
C ASP A 342 -6.83 -12.79 -12.65
N GLY A 343 -5.82 -11.94 -12.43
CA GLY A 343 -4.94 -12.01 -11.27
C GLY A 343 -4.76 -10.68 -10.56
N SER A 344 -4.04 -10.73 -9.43
CA SER A 344 -3.54 -9.53 -8.75
C SER A 344 -2.03 -9.58 -8.56
N VAL A 345 -1.40 -8.41 -8.54
CA VAL A 345 0.01 -8.24 -8.15
C VAL A 345 0.09 -7.30 -6.96
N LEU A 346 0.69 -7.77 -5.88
CA LEU A 346 0.93 -7.01 -4.66
C LEU A 346 2.19 -6.17 -4.79
N VAL A 347 2.05 -4.90 -4.44
CA VAL A 347 3.11 -3.90 -4.44
C VAL A 347 3.15 -3.21 -3.06
N PRO A 348 4.29 -3.14 -2.38
CA PRO A 348 4.41 -2.41 -1.13
C PRO A 348 4.02 -0.93 -1.30
N ALA A 349 3.30 -0.37 -0.33
CA ALA A 349 2.86 1.03 -0.37
C ALA A 349 4.04 2.00 -0.54
N SER A 350 5.17 1.70 0.11
CA SER A 350 6.43 2.46 0.00
C SER A 350 6.98 2.60 -1.43
N LYS A 351 6.61 1.70 -2.36
CA LYS A 351 6.97 1.79 -3.78
C LYS A 351 6.02 2.71 -4.56
N ILE A 352 4.79 2.89 -4.07
CA ILE A 352 3.75 3.74 -4.68
C ILE A 352 3.82 5.17 -4.16
N ASP A 353 4.26 5.38 -2.90
CA ASP A 353 4.28 6.69 -2.24
C ASP A 353 5.04 7.80 -3.02
N ASN A 354 6.01 7.41 -3.86
CA ASN A 354 6.76 8.34 -4.70
C ASN A 354 5.99 8.81 -5.95
N TYR A 355 4.82 8.24 -6.23
CA TYR A 355 4.00 8.48 -7.42
C TYR A 355 2.61 8.96 -6.98
N PHE A 356 2.48 10.27 -6.79
CA PHE A 356 1.30 10.91 -6.22
C PHE A 356 0.01 10.61 -6.99
N SER A 357 0.02 10.62 -8.33
CA SER A 357 -1.20 10.33 -9.09
C SER A 357 -1.66 8.88 -8.95
N ILE A 358 -0.73 7.95 -8.74
CA ILE A 358 -1.01 6.53 -8.51
C ILE A 358 -1.59 6.33 -7.11
N ALA A 359 -0.97 6.92 -6.08
CA ALA A 359 -1.48 6.91 -4.72
C ALA A 359 -2.90 7.48 -4.65
N ARG A 360 -3.14 8.62 -5.32
CA ARG A 360 -4.46 9.24 -5.44
C ARG A 360 -5.48 8.36 -6.16
N ALA A 361 -5.06 7.50 -7.08
CA ALA A 361 -5.95 6.55 -7.74
C ALA A 361 -6.47 5.48 -6.77
N PHE A 362 -5.62 4.96 -5.87
CA PHE A 362 -6.05 4.07 -4.79
C PHE A 362 -7.01 4.78 -3.81
N GLU A 363 -6.70 6.02 -3.41
CA GLU A 363 -7.59 6.82 -2.57
C GLU A 363 -8.97 6.99 -3.21
N LYS A 364 -9.02 7.28 -4.52
CA LYS A 364 -10.27 7.42 -5.27
C LYS A 364 -11.02 6.09 -5.41
N ALA A 365 -10.31 4.97 -5.53
CA ALA A 365 -10.90 3.64 -5.51
C ALA A 365 -11.49 3.28 -4.13
N GLY A 366 -11.10 4.00 -3.07
CA GLY A 366 -11.64 3.82 -1.73
C GLY A 366 -11.11 2.59 -1.01
N GLY A 367 -9.95 2.07 -1.42
CA GLY A 367 -9.35 0.86 -0.85
C GLY A 367 -7.96 0.57 -1.42
N ARG A 368 -7.45 -0.62 -1.11
CA ARG A 368 -6.10 -1.05 -1.51
C ARG A 368 -6.01 -1.73 -2.89
N TYR A 369 -7.14 -1.84 -3.59
CA TYR A 369 -7.22 -2.56 -4.87
C TYR A 369 -7.43 -1.55 -5.99
N LEU A 370 -6.67 -1.69 -7.08
CA LEU A 370 -6.83 -0.87 -8.27
C LEU A 370 -6.82 -1.74 -9.52
N GLU A 371 -7.90 -1.69 -10.28
CA GLU A 371 -8.01 -2.41 -11.55
C GLU A 371 -7.24 -1.69 -12.65
N ILE A 372 -6.40 -2.42 -13.37
CA ILE A 372 -5.67 -1.95 -14.53
C ILE A 372 -6.55 -2.09 -15.77
N HIS A 373 -6.60 -1.05 -16.59
CA HIS A 373 -7.41 -1.00 -17.81
C HIS A 373 -7.12 -2.18 -18.76
N GLU A 374 -8.16 -2.76 -19.35
CA GLU A 374 -8.07 -3.98 -20.19
C GLU A 374 -7.18 -3.83 -21.43
N ASP A 375 -7.13 -2.62 -22.01
CA ASP A 375 -6.26 -2.28 -23.15
C ASP A 375 -4.76 -2.26 -22.81
N VAL A 376 -4.37 -2.39 -21.54
CA VAL A 376 -2.96 -2.44 -21.15
C VAL A 376 -2.40 -3.83 -21.43
N ALA A 377 -1.41 -3.91 -22.32
CA ALA A 377 -0.73 -5.16 -22.60
C ALA A 377 0.10 -5.65 -21.40
N ARG A 378 0.21 -6.97 -21.23
CA ARG A 378 0.96 -7.60 -20.12
C ARG A 378 2.40 -7.11 -20.01
N ASP A 379 3.08 -6.99 -21.14
CA ASP A 379 4.47 -6.52 -21.22
C ASP A 379 4.62 -5.05 -20.77
N THR A 380 3.57 -4.25 -20.91
CA THR A 380 3.54 -2.85 -20.47
C THR A 380 3.28 -2.77 -18.97
N PHE A 381 2.37 -3.61 -18.46
CA PHE A 381 2.12 -3.74 -17.04
C PHE A 381 3.37 -4.23 -16.27
N GLU A 382 4.10 -5.22 -16.80
CA GLU A 382 5.35 -5.69 -16.17
C GLU A 382 6.43 -4.59 -16.11
N ARG A 383 6.57 -3.77 -17.16
CA ARG A 383 7.46 -2.59 -17.16
C ARG A 383 7.00 -1.52 -16.18
N PHE A 384 5.70 -1.34 -16.02
CA PHE A 384 5.15 -0.46 -14.99
C PHE A 384 5.51 -0.93 -13.58
N LEU A 385 5.43 -2.23 -13.30
CA LEU A 385 5.89 -2.79 -12.03
C LEU A 385 7.41 -2.59 -11.85
N GLU A 386 8.19 -2.81 -12.91
CA GLU A 386 9.63 -2.54 -12.90
C GLU A 386 9.94 -1.07 -12.53
N LEU A 387 9.17 -0.12 -13.07
CA LEU A 387 9.27 1.30 -12.75
C LEU A 387 9.00 1.56 -11.26
N LEU A 388 7.91 1.03 -10.72
CA LEU A 388 7.58 1.21 -9.30
C LEU A 388 8.71 0.68 -8.39
N HIS A 389 9.32 -0.44 -8.77
CA HIS A 389 10.31 -1.11 -7.93
C HIS A 389 11.72 -0.55 -8.06
N THR A 390 12.11 -0.09 -9.26
CA THR A 390 13.49 0.30 -9.59
C THR A 390 13.67 1.76 -10.01
N ALA A 391 12.58 2.53 -10.07
CA ALA A 391 12.52 3.91 -10.60
C ALA A 391 12.94 4.05 -12.07
N SER A 392 13.01 2.94 -12.82
CA SER A 392 13.22 2.89 -14.26
C SER A 392 12.54 1.63 -14.82
N TYR A 393 12.40 1.55 -16.14
CA TYR A 393 11.88 0.35 -16.79
C TYR A 393 12.67 0.02 -18.07
N SER A 394 12.62 -1.25 -18.44
CA SER A 394 13.29 -1.83 -19.58
C SER A 394 12.52 -1.57 -20.88
N PRO A 395 13.21 -1.41 -22.02
CA PRO A 395 14.66 -1.46 -22.16
C PRO A 395 15.34 -0.15 -21.70
N ASP A 396 16.53 -0.25 -21.09
CA ASP A 396 17.23 0.91 -20.51
C ASP A 396 17.85 1.81 -21.62
N PRO A 397 17.45 3.09 -21.73
CA PRO A 397 17.88 3.95 -22.81
C PRO A 397 19.34 4.43 -22.64
N LYS A 398 20.03 4.14 -21.52
CA LYS A 398 21.40 4.62 -21.25
C LYS A 398 22.40 4.40 -22.38
N HIS A 399 22.26 3.33 -23.16
CA HIS A 399 23.17 3.01 -24.27
C HIS A 399 22.92 3.83 -25.54
N ILE A 400 21.76 4.48 -25.66
CA ILE A 400 21.32 5.23 -26.84
C ILE A 400 21.11 6.73 -26.55
N VAL A 401 21.17 7.14 -25.28
CA VAL A 401 21.16 8.55 -24.90
C VAL A 401 22.47 9.21 -25.34
N ARG A 402 22.37 10.21 -26.23
CA ARG A 402 23.49 11.12 -26.52
C ARG A 402 23.39 12.36 -25.64
N THR A 403 24.42 12.61 -24.83
CA THR A 403 24.54 13.83 -24.01
C THR A 403 24.43 15.07 -24.90
N GLY A 404 23.47 15.95 -24.60
CA GLY A 404 23.27 17.23 -25.31
C GLY A 404 22.24 17.21 -26.43
N ASN A 405 21.82 16.05 -26.95
CA ASN A 405 20.71 16.00 -27.91
C ASN A 405 19.37 16.04 -27.15
N ARG A 406 18.73 17.20 -27.15
CA ARG A 406 17.34 17.36 -26.69
C ARG A 406 16.40 17.35 -27.88
N GLY A 407 15.55 16.33 -27.98
CA GLY A 407 14.53 16.28 -29.02
C GLY A 407 14.14 14.85 -29.42
N PRO A 408 13.04 14.67 -30.15
CA PRO A 408 12.68 13.37 -30.67
C PRO A 408 13.76 12.80 -31.60
N PRO A 409 13.82 11.47 -31.75
CA PRO A 409 14.89 10.80 -32.48
C PRO A 409 14.81 11.01 -33.99
N VAL A 410 15.97 10.93 -34.64
CA VAL A 410 16.09 10.88 -36.10
C VAL A 410 15.89 9.44 -36.59
N ILE A 411 15.04 9.24 -37.60
CA ILE A 411 14.84 7.93 -38.24
C ILE A 411 16.10 7.51 -38.99
N LYS A 412 16.60 6.30 -38.69
CA LYS A 412 17.68 5.63 -39.40
C LYS A 412 17.18 4.32 -40.03
N ALA A 413 18.03 3.66 -40.82
CA ALA A 413 17.71 2.36 -41.38
C ALA A 413 17.37 1.37 -40.26
N ILE A 414 16.36 0.52 -40.49
CA ILE A 414 15.96 -0.50 -39.53
C ILE A 414 17.11 -1.48 -39.34
N THR A 415 17.43 -1.75 -38.08
CA THR A 415 18.37 -2.81 -37.70
C THR A 415 17.56 -3.95 -37.12
N GLY A 416 17.60 -5.12 -37.77
CA GLY A 416 16.97 -6.34 -37.23
C GLY A 416 17.54 -6.66 -35.85
N GLY A 417 16.66 -6.85 -34.86
CA GLY A 417 17.05 -7.16 -33.48
C GLY A 417 17.29 -5.94 -32.57
N SER A 418 17.03 -4.72 -33.03
CA SER A 418 16.99 -3.55 -32.12
C SER A 418 15.88 -3.71 -31.09
N GLU A 419 16.18 -3.45 -29.83
CA GLU A 419 15.17 -3.40 -28.77
C GLU A 419 14.14 -2.27 -29.06
N PRO A 420 12.86 -2.47 -28.72
CA PRO A 420 11.79 -1.52 -29.00
C PRO A 420 11.73 -0.41 -27.94
N TYR A 421 12.74 0.48 -27.92
CA TYR A 421 12.86 1.52 -26.89
C TYR A 421 11.68 2.50 -26.91
N ILE A 422 11.45 3.15 -28.05
CA ILE A 422 10.43 4.19 -28.20
C ILE A 422 9.04 3.58 -28.18
N LEU A 423 8.84 2.42 -28.80
CA LEU A 423 7.55 1.74 -28.74
C LEU A 423 7.18 1.40 -27.29
N SER A 424 8.13 0.96 -26.47
CA SER A 424 7.89 0.70 -25.04
C SER A 424 7.53 2.00 -24.30
N ASP A 425 8.23 3.10 -24.59
CA ASP A 425 7.92 4.40 -23.99
C ASP A 425 6.53 4.92 -24.41
N ILE A 426 6.13 4.76 -25.68
CA ILE A 426 4.79 5.12 -26.17
C ILE A 426 3.71 4.32 -25.43
N LYS A 427 3.90 3.00 -25.27
CA LYS A 427 2.94 2.14 -24.55
C LYS A 427 2.82 2.52 -23.07
N MET A 428 3.95 2.83 -22.42
CA MET A 428 3.96 3.33 -21.05
C MET A 428 3.22 4.68 -20.94
N TYR A 429 3.40 5.57 -21.91
CA TYR A 429 2.65 6.83 -21.97
C TYR A 429 1.14 6.58 -22.11
N LYS A 430 0.73 5.69 -23.03
CA LYS A 430 -0.68 5.31 -23.22
C LYS A 430 -1.29 4.72 -21.95
N MET A 431 -0.57 3.83 -21.26
CA MET A 431 -0.99 3.34 -19.95
C MET A 431 -1.18 4.49 -18.94
N GLY A 432 -0.24 5.45 -18.90
CA GLY A 432 -0.36 6.64 -18.07
C GLY A 432 -1.59 7.49 -18.41
N ALA A 433 -1.93 7.63 -19.69
CA ALA A 433 -3.14 8.33 -20.12
C ALA A 433 -4.42 7.57 -19.73
N LEU A 434 -4.48 6.26 -19.97
CA LEU A 434 -5.63 5.40 -19.65
C LEU A 434 -5.92 5.36 -18.14
N MET A 435 -4.86 5.23 -17.33
CA MET A 435 -4.95 5.13 -15.88
C MET A 435 -4.96 6.50 -15.18
N ASN A 436 -4.77 7.58 -15.93
CA ASN A 436 -4.57 8.94 -15.41
C ASN A 436 -3.36 9.04 -14.43
N PHE A 437 -2.28 8.33 -14.75
CA PHE A 437 -1.01 8.39 -14.03
C PHE A 437 -0.08 9.44 -14.64
N ALA A 438 -0.06 10.64 -14.04
CA ALA A 438 0.68 11.79 -14.57
C ALA A 438 2.20 11.56 -14.59
N GLU A 439 2.77 10.99 -13.51
CA GLU A 439 4.21 10.70 -13.45
C GLU A 439 4.63 9.69 -14.51
N LEU A 440 3.77 8.71 -14.82
CA LEU A 440 4.04 7.72 -15.85
C LEU A 440 4.12 8.36 -17.24
N LYS A 441 3.19 9.29 -17.54
CA LYS A 441 3.22 10.10 -18.75
C LYS A 441 4.51 10.92 -18.85
N ASP A 442 4.86 11.63 -17.79
CA ASP A 442 6.03 12.52 -17.77
C ASP A 442 7.33 11.76 -17.97
N ILE A 443 7.50 10.64 -17.27
CA ILE A 443 8.68 9.76 -17.38
C ILE A 443 8.80 9.19 -18.79
N ALA A 444 7.70 8.65 -19.34
CA ALA A 444 7.68 8.08 -20.67
C ALA A 444 8.00 9.14 -21.74
N LEU A 445 7.36 10.30 -21.67
CA LEU A 445 7.59 11.40 -22.60
C LEU A 445 9.02 11.93 -22.53
N GLU A 446 9.57 12.08 -21.32
CA GLU A 446 10.96 12.45 -21.13
C GLU A 446 11.91 11.45 -21.80
N ARG A 447 11.67 10.14 -21.62
CA ARG A 447 12.45 9.09 -22.30
C ARG A 447 12.32 9.19 -23.82
N MET A 448 11.13 9.42 -24.35
CA MET A 448 10.90 9.66 -25.78
C MET A 448 11.70 10.86 -26.34
N TYR A 449 12.02 11.86 -25.52
CA TYR A 449 12.85 13.03 -25.90
C TYR A 449 14.37 12.83 -25.70
N ARG A 450 14.80 11.74 -25.06
CA ARG A 450 16.22 11.43 -24.81
C ARG A 450 16.88 10.60 -25.92
N HIS A 451 16.08 10.02 -26.81
CA HIS A 451 16.57 9.22 -27.94
C HIS A 451 17.15 10.11 -29.03
N GLY A 452 18.44 9.94 -29.35
CA GLY A 452 19.08 10.69 -30.44
C GLY A 452 18.70 10.19 -31.84
N VAL A 453 18.55 8.87 -31.97
CA VAL A 453 18.23 8.17 -33.22
C VAL A 453 17.28 7.02 -32.93
N THR A 454 16.51 6.59 -33.95
CA THR A 454 15.69 5.39 -33.87
C THR A 454 15.93 4.47 -35.06
N HIS A 455 16.01 3.17 -34.76
CA HIS A 455 16.07 2.08 -35.71
C HIS A 455 14.77 1.25 -35.73
N GLU A 456 13.76 1.68 -34.96
CA GLU A 456 12.44 1.06 -34.93
C GLU A 456 11.63 1.47 -36.17
N ASN A 457 10.56 0.72 -36.46
CA ASN A 457 9.66 1.05 -37.56
C ASN A 457 8.83 2.32 -37.20
N PRO A 458 9.10 3.48 -37.83
CA PRO A 458 8.44 4.73 -37.47
C PRO A 458 6.94 4.74 -37.80
N VAL A 459 6.50 3.96 -38.80
CA VAL A 459 5.07 3.82 -39.11
C VAL A 459 4.37 3.04 -38.01
N ALA A 460 5.01 2.02 -37.44
CA ALA A 460 4.46 1.28 -36.30
C ALA A 460 4.36 2.15 -35.04
N LEU A 461 5.35 3.03 -34.78
CA LEU A 461 5.30 4.00 -33.69
C LEU A 461 4.13 4.97 -33.83
N LEU A 462 3.96 5.56 -35.03
CA LEU A 462 2.85 6.47 -35.31
C LEU A 462 1.50 5.74 -35.25
N LYS A 463 1.44 4.50 -35.75
CA LYS A 463 0.24 3.67 -35.65
C LYS A 463 -0.16 3.46 -34.19
N GLU A 464 0.77 3.06 -33.33
CA GLU A 464 0.51 2.86 -31.90
C GLU A 464 0.01 4.14 -31.21
N ILE A 465 0.58 5.31 -31.54
CA ILE A 465 0.19 6.61 -30.97
C ILE A 465 -1.26 6.98 -31.34
N TYR A 466 -1.66 6.71 -32.58
CA TYR A 466 -2.97 7.10 -33.13
C TYR A 466 -3.97 5.95 -33.17
N ASP A 467 -3.67 4.83 -32.52
CA ASP A 467 -4.56 3.68 -32.43
C ASP A 467 -5.67 3.93 -31.41
N GLY A 468 -6.91 3.65 -31.82
CA GLY A 468 -8.11 3.75 -30.99
C GLY A 468 -8.65 5.17 -30.77
N ASN A 469 -7.82 6.12 -30.37
CA ASN A 469 -8.24 7.49 -29.98
C ASN A 469 -7.26 8.58 -30.40
N GLU A 470 -7.74 9.83 -30.38
CA GLU A 470 -6.89 11.00 -30.61
C GLU A 470 -5.91 11.19 -29.43
N PRO A 471 -4.58 11.27 -29.69
CA PRO A 471 -3.60 11.43 -28.63
C PRO A 471 -3.69 12.81 -27.97
N ASP A 472 -3.18 12.91 -26.75
CA ASP A 472 -3.13 14.18 -26.03
C ASP A 472 -2.15 15.19 -26.65
N GLN A 473 -2.22 16.43 -26.17
CA GLN A 473 -1.51 17.55 -26.76
C GLN A 473 0.02 17.41 -26.66
N ASP A 474 0.52 16.74 -25.63
CA ASP A 474 1.95 16.54 -25.43
C ASP A 474 2.51 15.55 -26.43
N VAL A 475 1.81 14.43 -26.66
CA VAL A 475 2.17 13.45 -27.68
C VAL A 475 2.02 14.02 -29.08
N LYS A 476 0.95 14.78 -29.38
CA LYS A 476 0.82 15.50 -30.66
C LYS A 476 2.00 16.44 -30.91
N THR A 477 2.43 17.15 -29.85
CA THR A 477 3.59 18.04 -29.93
C THR A 477 4.89 17.26 -30.15
N TRP A 478 5.06 16.12 -29.48
CA TRP A 478 6.18 15.22 -29.74
C TRP A 478 6.17 14.70 -31.18
N VAL A 479 5.02 14.26 -31.70
CA VAL A 479 4.85 13.77 -33.08
C VAL A 479 5.22 14.85 -34.09
N ARG A 480 4.73 16.09 -33.94
CA ARG A 480 5.13 17.20 -34.83
C ARG A 480 6.64 17.41 -34.81
N LYS A 481 7.24 17.48 -33.61
CA LYS A 481 8.70 17.63 -33.45
C LYS A 481 9.48 16.46 -34.04
N PHE A 482 8.94 15.25 -33.94
CA PHE A 482 9.51 14.04 -34.53
C PHE A 482 9.48 14.11 -36.05
N LEU A 483 8.35 14.52 -36.65
CA LEU A 483 8.19 14.63 -38.10
C LEU A 483 9.11 15.71 -38.72
N ILE A 484 9.24 16.86 -38.05
CA ILE A 484 10.11 17.96 -38.53
C ILE A 484 11.59 17.73 -38.22
N ARG A 485 11.95 16.67 -37.47
CA ARG A 485 13.33 16.46 -37.01
C ARG A 485 14.27 16.29 -38.20
N VAL A 486 15.33 17.10 -38.21
CA VAL A 486 16.44 17.04 -39.17
C VAL A 486 17.70 16.60 -38.41
N PRO A 487 18.56 15.75 -39.01
CA PRO A 487 19.85 15.40 -38.45
C PRO A 487 20.73 16.65 -38.31
N CYS A 488 21.04 17.06 -37.09
CA CYS A 488 22.07 18.07 -36.84
C CYS A 488 23.44 17.37 -36.92
N GLY A 489 24.39 17.95 -37.66
CA GLY A 489 25.78 17.51 -37.64
C GLY A 489 26.33 17.49 -36.20
N GLU A 490 27.26 16.58 -35.93
CA GLU A 490 27.85 16.40 -34.59
C GLU A 490 28.39 17.73 -34.06
N GLY A 491 27.69 18.33 -33.08
CA GLY A 491 28.12 19.55 -32.39
C GLY A 491 27.17 20.75 -32.47
N GLY A 492 26.07 20.70 -33.22
CA GLY A 492 25.11 21.81 -33.31
C GLY A 492 23.93 21.70 -32.35
N ASP A 493 23.88 22.57 -31.35
CA ASP A 493 22.70 22.76 -30.50
C ASP A 493 21.48 23.10 -31.38
N TRP A 494 20.34 22.45 -31.12
CA TRP A 494 19.13 22.50 -31.97
C TRP A 494 18.52 23.92 -32.09
N MET A 495 18.94 24.86 -31.24
CA MET A 495 18.56 26.27 -31.28
C MET A 495 19.35 27.11 -32.30
N SER A 496 20.36 26.55 -32.99
CA SER A 496 21.17 27.28 -33.97
C SER A 496 20.65 27.19 -35.41
N ILE A 497 19.34 27.33 -35.62
CA ILE A 497 18.75 27.59 -36.96
C ILE A 497 18.90 29.10 -37.28
N GLY A 498 20.11 29.63 -37.09
CA GLY A 498 20.40 31.04 -37.24
C GLY A 498 21.86 31.25 -37.59
N ALA A 499 22.10 31.69 -38.84
CA ALA A 499 23.36 32.23 -39.33
C ALA A 499 24.53 31.23 -39.52
N GLY A 500 24.54 30.55 -40.66
CA GLY A 500 25.71 29.84 -41.16
C GLY A 500 25.57 29.43 -42.62
N MET A 501 25.62 30.39 -43.55
CA MET A 501 25.76 30.13 -44.98
C MET A 501 27.14 29.47 -45.24
N GLY A 502 27.20 28.15 -45.23
CA GLY A 502 28.38 27.40 -45.61
C GLY A 502 27.99 26.00 -46.08
N ARG A 503 28.26 25.72 -47.37
CA ARG A 503 28.05 24.40 -48.02
C ARG A 503 28.72 23.28 -47.19
N GLY A 504 27.94 22.58 -46.39
CA GLY A 504 28.27 21.26 -45.83
C GLY A 504 27.74 20.13 -46.72
N PRO A 505 28.18 18.88 -46.51
CA PRO A 505 27.72 17.72 -47.27
C PRO A 505 26.21 17.55 -47.13
N ALA A 506 25.58 16.92 -48.14
CA ALA A 506 24.12 16.74 -48.27
C ALA A 506 23.45 16.49 -46.91
N THR A 507 22.73 17.49 -46.41
CA THR A 507 22.00 17.40 -45.15
C THR A 507 20.93 16.34 -45.31
N GLU A 508 21.05 15.26 -44.56
CA GLU A 508 20.10 14.16 -44.58
C GLU A 508 18.67 14.70 -44.32
N PRO A 509 17.65 14.22 -45.06
CA PRO A 509 16.32 14.81 -45.05
C PRO A 509 15.63 14.71 -43.68
N SER A 510 14.59 15.53 -43.47
CA SER A 510 13.75 15.42 -42.27
C SER A 510 13.06 14.06 -42.17
N ASN A 511 12.64 13.68 -40.96
CA ASN A 511 11.89 12.45 -40.74
C ASN A 511 10.62 12.36 -41.61
N LEU A 512 9.86 13.45 -41.78
CA LEU A 512 8.70 13.47 -42.68
C LEU A 512 9.09 13.19 -44.13
N ALA A 513 10.16 13.82 -44.64
CA ALA A 513 10.62 13.58 -46.02
C ALA A 513 11.13 12.15 -46.22
N LYS A 514 11.70 11.52 -45.18
CA LYS A 514 12.06 10.10 -45.20
C LYS A 514 10.84 9.18 -45.28
N LEU A 515 9.77 9.50 -44.55
CA LEU A 515 8.52 8.74 -44.57
C LEU A 515 7.78 8.88 -45.90
N GLU A 516 7.83 10.05 -46.54
CA GLU A 516 7.16 10.33 -47.83
C GLU A 516 7.97 9.88 -49.05
N SER A 517 9.21 9.39 -48.86
CA SER A 517 10.09 8.92 -49.91
C SER A 517 10.32 7.43 -49.86
N ASP A 518 10.72 6.86 -51.00
CA ASP A 518 11.02 5.43 -51.13
C ASP A 518 12.41 5.05 -50.56
N ILE A 519 13.14 6.02 -49.97
CA ILE A 519 14.51 5.84 -49.46
C ILE A 519 14.59 4.75 -48.39
N LEU A 520 13.62 4.70 -47.49
CA LEU A 520 13.56 3.73 -46.39
C LEU A 520 12.42 2.69 -46.56
N GLY A 521 11.69 2.73 -47.67
CA GLY A 521 10.61 1.78 -47.96
C GLY A 521 9.33 1.95 -47.12
N PHE A 522 9.14 3.07 -46.40
CA PHE A 522 7.96 3.31 -45.56
C PHE A 522 6.79 4.00 -46.27
N LYS A 523 6.99 4.50 -47.48
CA LYS A 523 6.04 5.40 -48.14
C LYS A 523 4.65 4.81 -48.27
N ALA A 524 4.52 3.58 -48.77
CA ALA A 524 3.22 2.94 -48.96
C ALA A 524 2.46 2.80 -47.62
N SER A 525 3.08 2.16 -46.63
CA SER A 525 2.45 1.95 -45.32
C SER A 525 2.20 3.24 -44.54
N PHE A 526 3.01 4.28 -44.75
CA PHE A 526 2.77 5.60 -44.17
C PHE A 526 1.55 6.27 -44.81
N LEU A 527 1.39 6.20 -46.13
CA LEU A 527 0.21 6.74 -46.81
C LEU A 527 -1.06 6.02 -46.37
N ASP A 528 -1.03 4.69 -46.28
CA ASP A 528 -2.15 3.90 -45.76
C ASP A 528 -2.54 4.38 -44.34
N LEU A 529 -1.55 4.57 -43.45
CA LEU A 529 -1.80 5.08 -42.11
C LEU A 529 -2.41 6.50 -42.08
N LEU A 530 -2.07 7.36 -43.04
CA LEU A 530 -2.67 8.71 -43.16
C LEU A 530 -4.10 8.69 -43.69
N GLU A 531 -4.45 7.66 -44.46
CA GLU A 531 -5.83 7.43 -44.88
C GLU A 531 -6.68 6.96 -43.70
N ASP A 532 -6.11 6.12 -42.83
CA ASP A 532 -6.77 5.59 -41.64
C ASP A 532 -6.90 6.60 -40.49
N SER A 533 -6.01 7.60 -40.39
CA SER A 533 -5.97 8.55 -39.26
C SER A 533 -6.03 10.02 -39.69
N THR A 534 -7.21 10.63 -39.54
CA THR A 534 -7.43 12.06 -39.81
C THR A 534 -6.63 12.98 -38.88
N ALA A 535 -6.47 12.59 -37.61
CA ALA A 535 -5.68 13.33 -36.63
C ALA A 535 -4.19 13.34 -37.00
N LEU A 536 -3.62 12.18 -37.35
CA LEU A 536 -2.23 12.12 -37.83
C LEU A 536 -2.04 12.92 -39.11
N LYS A 537 -2.99 12.82 -40.06
CA LYS A 537 -2.99 13.60 -41.30
C LYS A 537 -2.94 15.11 -41.04
N TYR A 538 -3.66 15.59 -40.02
CA TYR A 538 -3.60 16.99 -39.60
C TYR A 538 -2.21 17.37 -39.08
N GLU A 539 -1.61 16.57 -38.19
CA GLU A 539 -0.27 16.83 -37.64
C GLU A 539 0.82 16.80 -38.73
N VAL A 540 0.71 15.88 -39.70
CA VAL A 540 1.58 15.84 -40.88
C VAL A 540 1.43 17.10 -41.73
N GLY A 541 0.21 17.58 -41.93
CA GLY A 541 -0.06 18.84 -42.62
C GLY A 541 0.59 20.04 -41.92
N GLN A 542 0.58 20.07 -40.59
CA GLN A 542 1.28 21.11 -39.80
C GLN A 542 2.80 21.00 -39.96
N ALA A 543 3.36 19.82 -39.76
CA ALA A 543 4.80 19.57 -39.90
C ALA A 543 5.32 19.94 -41.30
N ARG A 544 4.55 19.62 -42.35
CA ARG A 544 4.89 19.99 -43.74
C ARG A 544 4.93 21.50 -43.94
N ARG A 545 3.94 22.24 -43.43
CA ARG A 545 3.92 23.72 -43.50
C ARG A 545 5.12 24.32 -42.80
N GLU A 546 5.49 23.81 -41.63
CA GLU A 546 6.64 24.27 -40.86
C GLU A 546 7.97 24.03 -41.60
N LEU A 547 8.17 22.83 -42.16
CA LEU A 547 9.36 22.51 -42.93
C LEU A 547 9.49 23.38 -44.21
N LEU A 548 8.37 23.66 -44.88
CA LEU A 548 8.34 24.55 -46.05
C LEU A 548 8.66 25.99 -45.66
N ALA A 549 8.10 26.49 -44.56
CA ALA A 549 8.37 27.85 -44.07
C ALA A 549 9.87 28.05 -43.73
N ASN A 550 10.54 27.01 -43.25
CA ASN A 550 11.95 27.03 -42.90
C ASN A 550 12.91 26.69 -44.07
N ASN A 551 12.39 26.42 -45.28
CA ASN A 551 13.17 25.97 -46.44
C ASN A 551 14.00 24.68 -46.19
N VAL A 552 13.51 23.78 -45.33
CA VAL A 552 14.20 22.52 -44.99
C VAL A 552 13.47 21.28 -45.56
N TYR A 553 12.34 21.49 -46.22
CA TYR A 553 11.62 20.42 -46.91
C TYR A 553 12.25 20.16 -48.30
N ALA A 554 12.96 19.04 -48.43
CA ALA A 554 13.49 18.54 -49.71
C ALA A 554 12.83 17.19 -50.05
N PRO A 555 11.71 17.18 -50.81
CA PRO A 555 11.12 15.92 -51.25
C PRO A 555 12.12 15.22 -52.19
N ALA A 556 12.34 13.92 -51.97
CA ALA A 556 13.39 13.13 -52.60
C ALA A 556 13.36 13.07 -54.15
N ALA A 557 12.32 13.62 -54.79
CA ALA A 557 12.21 13.75 -56.24
C ALA A 557 13.34 14.58 -56.90
N LEU A 558 14.20 15.24 -56.13
CA LEU A 558 15.34 16.03 -56.63
C LEU A 558 16.70 15.29 -56.64
N TYR A 559 16.74 14.00 -56.30
CA TYR A 559 17.95 13.18 -56.47
C TYR A 559 17.73 11.95 -57.36
N PRO A 560 17.28 12.09 -58.62
CA PRO A 560 17.69 11.14 -59.64
C PRO A 560 19.17 11.41 -59.93
N GLY A 561 20.00 10.37 -60.01
CA GLY A 561 21.42 10.52 -60.31
C GLY A 561 21.67 11.46 -61.50
N GLY A 562 22.51 12.48 -61.29
CA GLY A 562 22.96 13.39 -62.35
C GLY A 562 22.54 14.85 -62.14
N LEU A 563 23.54 15.69 -61.85
CA LEU A 563 23.60 17.15 -62.05
C LEU A 563 22.38 17.81 -62.74
N ALA A 564 21.58 18.58 -61.99
CA ALA A 564 21.04 19.88 -62.42
C ALA A 564 20.38 20.61 -61.24
N VAL A 565 20.98 21.72 -60.81
CA VAL A 565 20.35 22.68 -59.88
C VAL A 565 19.44 23.60 -60.70
N ALA A 566 18.13 23.38 -60.63
CA ALA A 566 17.17 24.37 -61.11
C ALA A 566 16.95 25.41 -59.99
N GLN A 567 17.59 26.58 -60.13
CA GLN A 567 17.31 27.74 -59.29
C GLN A 567 15.92 28.29 -59.63
N VAL A 568 15.02 28.31 -58.65
CA VAL A 568 13.86 29.20 -58.69
C VAL A 568 14.36 30.61 -58.36
N THR A 569 14.62 31.40 -59.40
CA THR A 569 14.98 32.81 -59.29
C THR A 569 13.77 33.61 -58.79
N ARG A 570 13.91 34.24 -57.61
CA ARG A 570 13.03 35.36 -57.23
C ARG A 570 13.43 36.61 -58.05
N PRO A 571 12.46 37.41 -58.52
CA PRO A 571 12.76 38.66 -59.23
C PRO A 571 13.30 39.73 -58.26
N LEU A 572 14.39 40.38 -58.68
CA LEU A 572 15.04 41.51 -58.04
C LEU A 572 14.18 42.78 -58.15
N SER A 573 13.91 43.44 -57.03
CA SER A 573 13.45 44.84 -56.99
C SER A 573 14.66 45.80 -56.96
N PRO A 574 14.58 46.98 -57.57
CA PRO A 574 15.71 47.88 -57.79
C PRO A 574 16.09 48.74 -56.55
N PRO A 575 17.32 49.28 -56.49
CA PRO A 575 17.85 50.00 -55.34
C PRO A 575 17.56 51.52 -55.44
N ALA A 576 17.26 52.14 -54.30
CA ALA A 576 17.28 53.59 -54.14
C ALA A 576 18.58 54.04 -53.43
N MET A 577 19.29 54.98 -54.05
CA MET A 577 20.48 55.65 -53.52
C MET A 577 20.08 56.72 -52.48
N SER A 578 20.68 56.68 -51.27
CA SER A 578 21.67 57.63 -50.66
C SER A 578 21.13 59.04 -50.29
N PRO A 579 21.76 59.89 -49.42
CA PRO A 579 23.08 59.73 -48.77
C PRO A 579 23.28 60.37 -47.34
N TYR A 580 24.49 60.17 -46.78
CA TYR A 580 25.23 60.97 -45.77
C TYR A 580 24.62 61.10 -44.34
N VAL A 581 25.32 61.06 -43.20
CA VAL A 581 26.61 61.64 -42.76
C VAL A 581 27.11 60.84 -41.52
N HIS A 582 28.40 60.51 -41.46
CA HIS A 582 29.14 60.27 -40.20
C HIS A 582 29.89 61.55 -39.82
N PRO A 583 30.15 61.78 -38.51
CA PRO A 583 31.56 61.69 -38.08
C PRO A 583 31.79 61.15 -36.65
N MET A 584 32.98 60.54 -36.47
CA MET A 584 33.95 60.60 -35.33
C MET A 584 33.41 60.42 -33.89
N SER A 585 34.07 59.80 -32.89
CA SER A 585 35.36 59.13 -32.67
C SER A 585 35.36 58.67 -31.19
N LEU A 586 36.29 57.76 -30.83
CA LEU A 586 36.93 57.51 -29.52
C LEU A 586 36.51 56.30 -28.64
N GLY A 587 37.57 55.56 -28.27
CA GLY A 587 37.73 54.75 -27.05
C GLY A 587 37.32 53.29 -27.22
N GLY A 588 38.15 52.26 -27.04
CA GLY A 588 39.33 52.14 -26.19
C GLY A 588 39.00 51.27 -24.97
N LEU A 589 39.36 49.98 -25.07
CA LEU A 589 39.67 49.03 -23.97
C LEU A 589 38.55 48.58 -23.01
N GLY A 590 38.09 47.34 -23.25
CA GLY A 590 38.18 46.22 -22.29
C GLY A 590 37.41 46.31 -20.96
N MET A 591 36.31 45.56 -20.86
CA MET A 591 35.81 45.00 -19.59
C MET A 591 34.88 43.80 -19.85
N GLY A 592 35.10 42.73 -19.08
CA GLY A 592 34.06 41.96 -18.38
C GLY A 592 33.11 41.08 -19.20
N GLY A 593 33.36 39.77 -19.18
CA GLY A 593 32.35 38.76 -19.52
C GLY A 593 31.16 38.83 -18.56
N LEU A 594 29.97 39.08 -19.12
CA LEU A 594 28.69 38.83 -18.47
C LEU A 594 27.88 37.91 -19.38
N GLY A 595 27.68 36.68 -18.91
CA GLY A 595 26.83 35.69 -19.56
C GLY A 595 25.40 36.19 -19.67
N ARG A 596 24.91 36.35 -20.88
CA ARG A 596 23.51 36.63 -21.21
C ARG A 596 22.72 35.33 -20.99
N GLN A 597 22.14 35.15 -19.80
CA GLN A 597 21.09 34.15 -19.60
C GLN A 597 19.82 34.61 -20.34
N MET A 598 19.44 33.86 -21.37
CA MET A 598 18.18 34.03 -22.08
C MET A 598 17.05 33.50 -21.19
N ILE A 599 16.23 34.41 -20.67
CA ILE A 599 15.00 34.11 -19.94
C ILE A 599 13.96 33.63 -20.96
N GLY A 600 13.65 32.34 -20.92
CA GLY A 600 12.50 31.79 -21.67
C GLY A 600 11.21 32.43 -21.15
N TRP A 601 10.33 32.83 -22.07
CA TRP A 601 9.00 33.33 -21.73
C TRP A 601 8.20 32.20 -21.07
N ILE A 602 7.99 32.32 -19.76
CA ILE A 602 7.10 31.48 -18.96
C ILE A 602 5.71 32.08 -19.09
N SER A 603 4.68 31.28 -19.39
CA SER A 603 3.31 31.80 -19.42
C SER A 603 2.90 32.31 -18.02
N PRO A 604 2.05 33.35 -17.91
CA PRO A 604 1.61 33.85 -16.60
C PRO A 604 1.00 32.77 -15.69
N GLY A 605 0.37 31.74 -16.28
CA GLY A 605 -0.15 30.58 -15.56
C GLY A 605 0.95 29.69 -14.97
N GLU A 606 1.97 29.34 -15.76
CA GLU A 606 3.12 28.55 -15.29
C GLU A 606 3.98 29.30 -14.27
N ALA A 607 4.06 30.63 -14.36
CA ALA A 607 4.76 31.46 -13.38
C ALA A 607 4.04 31.41 -12.01
N ALA A 608 2.72 31.58 -12.01
CA ALA A 608 1.90 31.48 -10.80
C ALA A 608 1.90 30.06 -10.21
N GLU A 609 1.93 29.02 -11.05
CA GLU A 609 1.99 27.63 -10.59
C GLU A 609 3.36 27.27 -10.00
N ARG A 610 4.46 27.75 -10.59
CA ARG A 610 5.81 27.62 -10.02
C ARG A 610 5.96 28.35 -8.70
N GLU A 611 5.36 29.53 -8.56
CA GLU A 611 5.35 30.28 -7.31
C GLU A 611 4.59 29.52 -6.21
N ARG A 612 3.39 29.00 -6.50
CA ARG A 612 2.64 28.15 -5.56
C ARG A 612 3.40 26.86 -5.20
N LEU A 613 4.09 26.25 -6.16
CA LEU A 613 4.90 25.06 -5.91
C LEU A 613 6.12 25.39 -5.00
N ALA A 614 6.75 26.54 -5.21
CA ALA A 614 7.84 27.03 -4.38
C ALA A 614 7.36 27.34 -2.95
N GLU A 615 6.21 27.98 -2.79
CA GLU A 615 5.58 28.22 -1.48
C GLU A 615 5.25 26.92 -0.75
N ARG A 616 4.68 25.92 -1.46
CA ARG A 616 4.40 24.59 -0.89
C ARG A 616 5.67 23.86 -0.45
N ARG A 617 6.75 23.94 -1.25
CA ARG A 617 8.05 23.37 -0.89
C ARG A 617 8.65 24.06 0.33
N ALA A 618 8.56 25.39 0.40
CA ALA A 618 9.02 26.14 1.57
C ALA A 618 8.23 25.77 2.82
N ALA A 619 6.90 25.65 2.73
CA ALA A 619 6.04 25.23 3.84
C ALA A 619 6.36 23.79 4.30
N ALA A 620 6.55 22.86 3.37
CA ALA A 620 6.93 21.49 3.69
C ALA A 620 8.31 21.41 4.37
N GLN A 621 9.27 22.24 3.93
CA GLN A 621 10.60 22.29 4.54
C GLN A 621 10.55 22.84 5.97
N VAL A 622 9.73 23.87 6.22
CA VAL A 622 9.49 24.39 7.59
C VAL A 622 8.84 23.34 8.48
N GLN A 623 7.86 22.60 7.96
CA GLN A 623 7.18 21.53 8.71
C GLN A 623 8.14 20.37 9.05
N ALA A 624 9.00 19.97 8.10
CA ALA A 624 10.02 18.95 8.32
C ALA A 624 11.06 19.39 9.38
N GLN A 625 11.50 20.66 9.35
CA GLN A 625 12.38 21.22 10.37
C GLN A 625 11.73 21.24 11.76
N ALA A 626 10.44 21.59 11.85
CA ALA A 626 9.69 21.57 13.10
C ALA A 626 9.58 20.14 13.67
N GLN A 627 9.27 19.14 12.82
CA GLN A 627 9.22 17.74 13.24
C GLN A 627 10.57 17.23 13.73
N ALA A 628 11.66 17.57 13.04
CA ALA A 628 13.02 17.21 13.45
C ALA A 628 13.39 17.82 14.82
N GLN A 629 12.99 19.08 15.08
CA GLN A 629 13.20 19.72 16.39
C GLN A 629 12.41 19.04 17.51
N VAL A 630 11.16 18.63 17.25
CA VAL A 630 10.35 17.88 18.23
C VAL A 630 10.99 16.53 18.54
N GLN A 631 11.44 15.78 17.54
CA GLN A 631 12.11 14.50 17.73
C GLN A 631 13.42 14.65 18.52
N ALA A 632 14.22 15.68 18.23
CA ALA A 632 15.42 15.98 18.98
C ALA A 632 15.11 16.30 20.45
N ALA A 633 14.07 17.09 20.73
CA ALA A 633 13.64 17.41 22.08
C ALA A 633 13.17 16.17 22.86
N VAL A 634 12.43 15.26 22.22
CA VAL A 634 12.01 13.99 22.82
C VAL A 634 13.22 13.11 23.14
N ALA A 635 14.20 13.03 22.24
CA ALA A 635 15.42 12.26 22.48
C ALA A 635 16.23 12.82 23.65
N THR A 636 16.36 14.15 23.76
CA THR A 636 17.02 14.81 24.90
C THR A 636 16.27 14.56 26.21
N ALA A 637 14.93 14.64 26.20
CA ALA A 637 14.11 14.34 27.38
C ALA A 637 14.27 12.88 27.83
N ALA A 638 14.31 11.93 26.89
CA ALA A 638 14.54 10.53 27.18
C ALA A 638 15.94 10.28 27.78
N ALA A 639 16.98 10.91 27.23
CA ALA A 639 18.34 10.81 27.76
C ALA A 639 18.46 11.34 29.20
N ASN A 640 17.79 12.47 29.51
CA ASN A 640 17.77 13.05 30.85
C ASN A 640 17.02 12.19 31.87
N MET A 641 16.04 11.38 31.43
CA MET A 641 15.35 10.43 32.32
C MET A 641 16.18 9.19 32.66
N VAL A 642 17.17 8.84 31.84
CA VAL A 642 18.07 7.69 32.08
C VAL A 642 19.26 8.08 32.97
N GLY A 643 19.64 9.36 33.01
CA GLY A 643 20.80 9.86 33.76
C GLY A 643 20.61 10.10 35.27
N ALA A 644 19.42 9.88 35.84
CA ALA A 644 19.13 10.17 37.26
C ALA A 644 19.24 8.96 38.21
N GLY A 645 19.73 7.81 37.72
CA GLY A 645 20.01 6.64 38.57
C GLY A 645 21.46 6.64 39.04
N GLU A 646 21.70 7.06 40.29
CA GLU A 646 22.99 6.82 40.94
C GLU A 646 23.34 5.31 40.92
N PRO A 647 24.59 4.94 40.58
CA PRO A 647 25.02 3.56 40.66
C PRO A 647 25.24 3.19 42.13
N PHE A 648 24.34 2.37 42.68
CA PHE A 648 24.58 1.68 43.94
C PHE A 648 25.68 0.65 43.73
N TYR A 649 26.86 0.92 44.30
CA TYR A 649 28.00 0.02 44.37
C TYR A 649 27.68 -1.08 45.41
N ASP A 650 27.29 -2.27 44.97
CA ASP A 650 27.35 -3.47 45.81
C ASP A 650 28.67 -4.19 45.50
N GLY A 651 29.57 -4.15 46.48
CA GLY A 651 30.79 -4.95 46.48
C GLY A 651 30.42 -6.41 46.70
N PHE A 652 30.78 -7.27 45.75
CA PHE A 652 30.91 -8.69 45.98
C PHE A 652 32.37 -9.10 45.82
N ASP A 653 32.85 -9.69 46.91
CA ASP A 653 34.19 -10.17 47.19
C ASP A 653 34.27 -11.62 46.70
N ASP A 654 34.92 -11.84 45.55
CA ASP A 654 35.16 -13.18 45.01
C ASP A 654 36.53 -13.69 45.48
N GLY A 655 36.51 -14.45 46.58
CA GLY A 655 37.59 -15.36 46.96
C GLY A 655 37.51 -16.69 46.19
N PRO A 656 38.66 -17.37 45.93
CA PRO A 656 38.73 -18.50 45.03
C PRO A 656 38.51 -19.84 45.75
N TYR A 657 37.70 -20.74 45.19
CA TYR A 657 37.82 -22.18 45.45
C TYR A 657 37.43 -23.01 44.22
N TRP A 658 38.43 -23.75 43.72
CA TRP A 658 38.37 -24.94 42.86
C TRP A 658 37.86 -26.16 43.69
N PRO A 659 37.48 -27.31 43.09
CA PRO A 659 37.90 -27.86 41.80
C PRO A 659 36.82 -28.16 40.75
#